data_AF-A0A0M5IXN1-F1
#
_entry.id   AF-A0A0M5IXN1-F1
#
_cell.length_a   1.000
_cell.length_b   1.000
_cell.length_c   1.000
_cell.angle_alpha   90.00
_cell.angle_beta   90.00
_cell.angle_gamma   90.00
#
_symmetry.space_group_name_H-M   'P 1'
#
loop_
_entity.id
_entity.type
_entity.pdbx_description
1 polymer ?
#
loop_
_entity_poly.entity_id
_entity_poly.type
_entity_poly.pdbx_seq_one_letter_code
_entity_poly.pdbx_strand_id
1 'polypeptide(L)'
;MQRGKISFGKIQLNVNKPPADDDKEKPEPDAVAGGFKKIDKQQMIRQIEDVPEDLESQHLKEVMGISGFGRKAAKVFDISEQIAKARIVAPPVPEPKEGESEEDDEDVIGPLPPATADSEQKPKPESTKKYSEDARNADDDDDEEGDSDSGDDEDNLARRIPYTHEVKMQHGSRAVLALAGDPSGARIVSGSIDYDMCFWDFAGMDSSMRSFRQLQPCENHPIRGLQYSVTGDMILVISGNAQAKVLDRDGFEKLECCKGDQYISDMTRTKGHVAQLTSGCWHPFNREQFLTAALDGTLRIWQGFRAKEQTQVIKTRAQGGLRTNAAACNYNRDATLIAAGCVDGSIQTWDTRKMFVNTTHCVRDAHQKGSEITSIVFSYVGQQLATRSNDETMKLWDLRSFKQPLHTWTNLYSRYDTTDCCFSPDDRMLVTGESLPKGQAEAHLYFYSTQSFEQVQRIPVANSHIIKTLWHPKLNQLFVSCGNGIIKCYYDEQRSIRGAKLCVVKTHRKRQQMELVGVSQIITPHALPLFRQEKTRSSRKKMEKARLDPVKSKRPDLPITSGQGGRVASSGGTLSSYVIRNLGLSKRVDDDQDPREAILKYAKDAAENPYWIAPAYKQTQPKAIFSEKLPADETAPASKKPKTETDDK
;
A
#
# COMPACT_ATOMS: atom_id res chain seq x y z
N MET A 1 30.72 42.35 27.81
CA MET A 1 30.89 40.93 28.20
C MET A 1 31.02 40.09 26.93
N GLN A 2 32.01 39.21 26.93
CA GLN A 2 32.67 38.62 25.76
C GLN A 2 31.78 37.63 25.00
N ARG A 3 31.86 37.66 23.66
CA ARG A 3 31.38 36.59 22.76
C ARG A 3 32.54 35.63 22.47
N GLY A 4 32.46 34.39 22.96
CA GLY A 4 33.41 33.32 22.63
C GLY A 4 33.01 32.59 21.35
N LYS A 5 33.89 32.59 20.34
CA LYS A 5 33.81 31.76 19.13
C LYS A 5 34.38 30.37 19.44
N ILE A 6 33.68 29.31 19.04
CA ILE A 6 34.17 27.93 19.08
C ILE A 6 34.50 27.51 17.64
N SER A 7 35.73 27.07 17.40
CA SER A 7 36.22 26.58 16.11
C SER A 7 36.53 25.08 16.20
N PHE A 8 35.96 24.27 15.30
CA PHE A 8 36.36 22.89 15.10
C PHE A 8 37.09 22.74 13.75
N GLY A 9 38.20 22.02 13.81
CA GLY A 9 39.24 21.93 12.77
C GLY A 9 38.80 21.18 11.51
N LYS A 10 39.43 21.58 10.39
CA LYS A 10 39.29 21.01 9.05
C LYS A 10 39.91 19.61 9.00
N ILE A 11 39.16 18.63 8.48
CA ILE A 11 39.69 17.34 8.04
C ILE A 11 39.64 17.36 6.50
N GLN A 12 40.80 17.28 5.86
CA GLN A 12 40.94 17.13 4.41
C GLN A 12 41.16 15.67 4.08
N LEU A 13 40.29 15.10 3.25
CA LEU A 13 40.44 13.78 2.63
C LEU A 13 41.09 13.99 1.26
N ASN A 14 42.34 13.54 1.11
CA ASN A 14 42.99 13.41 -0.18
C ASN A 14 43.14 11.92 -0.53
N VAL A 15 42.59 11.59 -1.68
CA VAL A 15 42.61 10.32 -2.38
C VAL A 15 43.88 10.25 -3.25
N ASN A 16 44.44 9.03 -3.42
CA ASN A 16 45.54 8.60 -4.31
C ASN A 16 46.96 8.49 -3.74
N LYS A 17 47.42 7.25 -3.45
CA LYS A 17 48.47 6.52 -4.21
C LYS A 17 48.83 5.14 -3.57
N PRO A 18 49.36 4.18 -4.36
CA PRO A 18 49.38 2.73 -4.09
C PRO A 18 50.67 2.24 -3.39
N PRO A 19 50.74 0.97 -2.94
CA PRO A 19 51.97 0.35 -2.46
C PRO A 19 52.63 -0.55 -3.53
N ALA A 20 53.97 -0.53 -3.58
CA ALA A 20 54.81 -1.50 -4.29
C ALA A 20 56.00 -1.88 -3.40
N ASP A 21 56.14 -3.20 -3.20
CA ASP A 21 57.32 -4.08 -3.26
C ASP A 21 58.54 -4.05 -2.32
N ASP A 22 58.99 -5.30 -2.08
CA ASP A 22 60.34 -5.83 -1.76
C ASP A 22 60.86 -5.75 -0.30
N ASP A 23 61.53 -6.74 0.31
CA ASP A 23 61.98 -8.10 -0.07
C ASP A 23 62.61 -8.76 1.19
N LYS A 24 62.73 -10.12 1.23
CA LYS A 24 63.96 -10.91 1.55
C LYS A 24 63.74 -12.37 2.03
N GLU A 25 64.06 -13.29 1.12
CA GLU A 25 65.02 -14.44 1.17
C GLU A 25 64.99 -15.55 2.27
N LYS A 26 64.48 -16.75 1.88
CA LYS A 26 65.08 -18.12 1.69
C LYS A 26 66.15 -18.71 2.66
N PRO A 27 66.29 -20.07 2.84
CA PRO A 27 66.49 -21.09 1.77
C PRO A 27 65.89 -22.53 1.92
N GLU A 28 66.06 -23.30 0.83
CA GLU A 28 65.64 -24.68 0.42
C GLU A 28 66.46 -25.84 1.07
N PRO A 29 66.49 -27.15 0.62
CA PRO A 29 65.74 -27.90 -0.44
C PRO A 29 65.32 -29.37 -0.09
N ASP A 30 64.50 -30.01 -0.95
CA ASP A 30 64.90 -31.25 -1.66
C ASP A 30 63.82 -31.79 -2.62
N ALA A 31 64.30 -32.25 -3.78
CA ALA A 31 63.58 -32.63 -4.98
C ALA A 31 63.00 -34.07 -4.93
N VAL A 32 61.95 -34.35 -5.73
CA VAL A 32 61.88 -35.48 -6.70
C VAL A 32 60.70 -35.24 -7.66
N ALA A 33 60.98 -35.40 -8.95
CA ALA A 33 60.09 -35.27 -10.09
C ALA A 33 59.06 -36.41 -10.22
N GLY A 34 57.90 -36.15 -10.85
CA GLY A 34 57.04 -37.22 -11.35
C GLY A 34 55.66 -36.83 -11.88
N GLY A 35 55.59 -36.50 -13.18
CA GLY A 35 54.53 -36.99 -14.09
C GLY A 35 53.07 -36.54 -13.89
N PHE A 36 52.62 -35.64 -14.77
CA PHE A 36 51.20 -35.38 -15.05
C PHE A 36 50.46 -36.67 -15.46
N LYS A 37 49.37 -37.01 -14.73
CA LYS A 37 48.22 -37.73 -15.28
C LYS A 37 47.03 -36.76 -15.32
N LYS A 38 46.44 -36.59 -16.51
CA LYS A 38 45.19 -35.84 -16.69
C LYS A 38 44.07 -36.57 -15.95
N ILE A 39 43.54 -35.94 -14.91
CA ILE A 39 42.35 -36.37 -14.17
C ILE A 39 41.14 -35.67 -14.81
N ASP A 40 40.05 -36.43 -14.97
CA ASP A 40 38.85 -36.02 -15.68
C ASP A 40 38.10 -34.89 -14.94
N LYS A 41 37.56 -33.92 -15.68
CA LYS A 41 37.03 -32.65 -15.12
C LYS A 41 35.84 -32.87 -14.19
N GLN A 42 35.12 -33.99 -14.35
CA GLN A 42 34.01 -34.40 -13.48
C GLN A 42 34.46 -35.03 -12.14
N GLN A 43 35.67 -35.57 -12.06
CA GLN A 43 36.25 -36.05 -10.79
C GLN A 43 36.81 -34.91 -9.93
N MET A 44 37.30 -33.83 -10.56
CA MET A 44 37.68 -32.59 -9.87
C MET A 44 36.47 -31.89 -9.23
N ILE A 45 35.32 -31.84 -9.91
CA ILE A 45 34.12 -31.16 -9.37
C ILE A 45 33.58 -31.89 -8.13
N ARG A 46 33.54 -33.23 -8.15
CA ARG A 46 33.19 -34.02 -6.96
C ARG A 46 34.20 -33.89 -5.81
N GLN A 47 35.50 -33.87 -6.13
CA GLN A 47 36.53 -33.64 -5.12
C GLN A 47 36.53 -32.21 -4.56
N ILE A 48 35.97 -31.23 -5.26
CA ILE A 48 35.84 -29.83 -4.77
C ILE A 48 34.57 -29.66 -3.92
N GLU A 49 33.52 -30.45 -4.14
CA GLU A 49 32.30 -30.49 -3.31
C GLU A 49 32.42 -31.35 -2.05
N ASP A 50 33.35 -32.32 -2.01
CA ASP A 50 33.60 -33.18 -0.82
C ASP A 50 34.57 -32.52 0.20
N VAL A 51 35.38 -31.55 -0.23
CA VAL A 51 36.36 -30.82 0.62
C VAL A 51 35.72 -29.91 1.70
N PRO A 52 34.58 -29.22 1.47
CA PRO A 52 33.93 -28.39 2.49
C PRO A 52 33.29 -29.23 3.61
N GLU A 53 32.73 -30.40 3.30
CA GLU A 53 32.12 -31.29 4.30
C GLU A 53 33.16 -31.97 5.20
N ASP A 54 34.35 -32.26 4.66
CA ASP A 54 35.48 -32.79 5.45
C ASP A 54 36.14 -31.72 6.33
N LEU A 55 36.14 -30.44 5.92
CA LEU A 55 36.63 -29.31 6.73
C LEU A 55 35.67 -28.96 7.87
N GLU A 56 34.36 -28.97 7.64
CA GLU A 56 33.36 -28.74 8.69
C GLU A 56 33.31 -29.90 9.69
N SER A 57 33.47 -31.15 9.22
CA SER A 57 33.51 -32.33 10.10
C SER A 57 34.84 -32.48 10.86
N GLN A 58 35.94 -31.92 10.37
CA GLN A 58 37.20 -31.78 11.11
C GLN A 58 37.12 -30.65 12.15
N HIS A 59 36.52 -29.51 11.81
CA HIS A 59 36.31 -28.40 12.75
C HIS A 59 35.40 -28.83 13.91
N LEU A 60 34.35 -29.61 13.63
CA LEU A 60 33.49 -30.21 14.67
C LEU A 60 34.20 -31.28 15.53
N LYS A 61 35.20 -31.99 14.98
CA LYS A 61 36.03 -32.95 15.73
C LYS A 61 37.06 -32.25 16.64
N GLU A 62 37.60 -31.10 16.21
CA GLU A 62 38.47 -30.26 17.04
C GLU A 62 37.70 -29.54 18.15
N VAL A 63 36.49 -29.05 17.88
CA VAL A 63 35.63 -28.37 18.87
C VAL A 63 35.10 -29.33 19.93
N MET A 64 34.92 -30.62 19.61
CA MET A 64 34.28 -31.60 20.50
C MET A 64 35.23 -32.62 21.15
N GLY A 65 36.54 -32.58 20.87
CA GLY A 65 37.58 -33.22 21.71
C GLY A 65 37.47 -34.74 21.96
N ILE A 66 36.76 -35.50 21.12
CA ILE A 66 36.56 -36.96 21.32
C ILE A 66 37.29 -37.72 20.21
N SER A 67 38.50 -38.20 20.51
CA SER A 67 39.26 -39.11 19.65
C SER A 67 39.12 -40.55 20.15
N GLY A 68 38.37 -41.36 19.41
CA GLY A 68 38.42 -42.81 19.54
C GLY A 68 37.05 -43.48 19.69
N PHE A 69 36.45 -43.85 18.55
CA PHE A 69 35.59 -45.02 18.53
C PHE A 69 35.67 -45.71 17.17
N GLY A 70 36.00 -46.99 17.19
CA GLY A 70 36.40 -47.79 16.04
C GLY A 70 35.29 -48.06 15.02
N ARG A 71 35.71 -48.30 13.79
CA ARG A 71 34.89 -48.70 12.63
C ARG A 71 34.03 -49.93 12.93
N LYS A 72 32.71 -49.76 12.96
CA LYS A 72 31.74 -50.82 12.65
C LYS A 72 30.72 -50.28 11.66
N ALA A 73 30.54 -51.02 10.57
CA ALA A 73 29.81 -50.61 9.37
C ALA A 73 28.41 -50.06 9.69
N ALA A 74 28.17 -48.80 9.31
CA ALA A 74 26.84 -48.22 9.27
C ALA A 74 26.04 -48.89 8.15
N LYS A 75 24.85 -49.40 8.46
CA LYS A 75 23.87 -49.77 7.43
C LYS A 75 23.46 -48.49 6.70
N VAL A 76 23.71 -48.46 5.40
CA VAL A 76 23.31 -47.36 4.52
C VAL A 76 21.79 -47.32 4.46
N PHE A 77 21.22 -46.17 4.80
CA PHE A 77 19.78 -45.92 4.66
C PHE A 77 19.49 -45.49 3.23
N ASP A 78 18.68 -46.28 2.52
CA ASP A 78 18.27 -45.94 1.16
C ASP A 78 17.04 -45.03 1.20
N ILE A 79 17.29 -43.75 0.90
CA ILE A 79 16.29 -42.67 0.92
C ILE A 79 15.21 -42.92 -0.14
N SER A 80 15.55 -43.63 -1.21
CA SER A 80 14.61 -43.97 -2.29
C SER A 80 13.48 -44.90 -1.80
N GLU A 81 13.78 -45.86 -0.93
CA GLU A 81 12.78 -46.75 -0.33
C GLU A 81 11.84 -46.01 0.63
N GLN A 82 12.33 -44.99 1.32
CA GLN A 82 11.51 -44.18 2.23
C GLN A 82 10.57 -43.25 1.46
N ILE A 83 11.02 -42.67 0.35
CA ILE A 83 10.19 -41.86 -0.55
C ILE A 83 9.14 -42.74 -1.23
N ALA A 84 9.48 -43.97 -1.60
CA ALA A 84 8.53 -44.94 -2.15
C ALA A 84 7.43 -45.30 -1.13
N LYS A 85 7.80 -45.55 0.13
CA LYS A 85 6.84 -45.81 1.22
C LYS A 85 5.97 -44.58 1.52
N ALA A 86 6.53 -43.37 1.47
CA ALA A 86 5.77 -42.13 1.65
C ALA A 86 4.76 -41.87 0.52
N ARG A 87 5.10 -42.23 -0.73
CA ARG A 87 4.18 -42.15 -1.88
C ARG A 87 3.01 -43.12 -1.79
N ILE A 88 3.20 -44.29 -1.18
CA ILE A 88 2.14 -45.29 -0.99
C ILE A 88 1.12 -44.86 0.09
N VAL A 89 1.56 -44.05 1.06
CA VAL A 89 0.74 -43.62 2.22
C VAL A 89 0.01 -42.29 1.97
N ALA A 90 0.38 -41.54 0.92
CA ALA A 90 -0.27 -40.28 0.58
C ALA A 90 -1.67 -40.52 -0.02
N PRO A 91 -2.73 -39.81 0.44
CA PRO A 91 -4.04 -39.87 -0.19
C PRO A 91 -4.01 -39.25 -1.60
N PRO A 92 -4.79 -39.77 -2.56
CA PRO A 92 -4.73 -39.34 -3.94
C PRO A 92 -5.17 -37.87 -4.09
N VAL A 93 -4.39 -37.11 -4.86
CA VAL A 93 -4.75 -35.76 -5.32
C VAL A 93 -5.85 -35.92 -6.39
N PRO A 94 -7.00 -35.23 -6.29
CA PRO A 94 -8.03 -35.33 -7.32
C PRO A 94 -7.54 -34.67 -8.61
N GLU A 95 -7.53 -35.44 -9.71
CA GLU A 95 -7.28 -34.93 -11.05
C GLU A 95 -8.46 -34.04 -11.54
N PRO A 96 -8.19 -32.99 -12.32
CA PRO A 96 -9.22 -32.14 -12.89
C PRO A 96 -9.97 -32.90 -14.00
N LYS A 97 -11.27 -33.13 -13.81
CA LYS A 97 -12.15 -33.69 -14.85
C LYS A 97 -12.57 -32.58 -15.82
N GLU A 98 -12.21 -32.75 -17.09
CA GLU A 98 -12.85 -32.05 -18.21
C GLU A 98 -14.21 -32.71 -18.51
N GLY A 99 -15.25 -31.87 -18.66
CA GLY A 99 -16.48 -32.14 -19.41
C GLY A 99 -17.42 -33.23 -18.90
N GLU A 100 -18.43 -32.86 -18.14
CA GLU A 100 -19.85 -33.00 -18.52
C GLU A 100 -20.76 -32.53 -17.38
N SER A 101 -21.80 -31.81 -17.79
CA SER A 101 -22.85 -31.18 -17.01
C SER A 101 -23.92 -32.19 -16.61
N GLU A 102 -24.24 -32.28 -15.31
CA GLU A 102 -25.58 -32.70 -14.88
C GLU A 102 -26.03 -31.84 -13.68
N GLU A 103 -27.19 -31.24 -13.90
CA GLU A 103 -28.18 -30.76 -12.93
C GLU A 103 -28.55 -31.95 -12.01
N ASP A 104 -28.89 -31.79 -10.73
CA ASP A 104 -30.25 -31.46 -10.31
C ASP A 104 -30.27 -31.22 -8.79
N ASP A 105 -31.07 -30.24 -8.36
CA ASP A 105 -32.33 -30.52 -7.67
C ASP A 105 -33.12 -29.21 -7.51
N GLU A 106 -34.19 -29.13 -8.32
CA GLU A 106 -35.24 -28.12 -8.28
C GLU A 106 -36.15 -28.28 -7.06
N ASP A 107 -36.85 -27.19 -6.72
CA ASP A 107 -38.21 -27.26 -6.16
C ASP A 107 -38.92 -25.90 -6.37
N VAL A 108 -39.48 -25.62 -7.56
CA VAL A 108 -40.67 -24.75 -7.69
C VAL A 108 -41.55 -25.14 -8.88
N ILE A 109 -42.79 -25.48 -8.52
CA ILE A 109 -43.96 -25.87 -9.30
C ILE A 109 -44.57 -24.73 -10.13
N GLY A 110 -44.89 -24.96 -11.40
CA GLY A 110 -45.85 -24.15 -12.20
C GLY A 110 -45.77 -24.43 -13.72
N PRO A 111 -46.90 -24.49 -14.47
CA PRO A 111 -46.90 -25.00 -15.84
C PRO A 111 -46.43 -23.96 -16.87
N LEU A 112 -45.60 -24.40 -17.82
CA LEU A 112 -45.19 -23.64 -19.01
C LEU A 112 -46.18 -23.84 -20.18
N PRO A 113 -46.42 -22.80 -21.01
CA PRO A 113 -47.19 -22.91 -22.25
C PRO A 113 -46.34 -23.44 -23.43
N PRO A 114 -46.98 -23.95 -24.52
CA PRO A 114 -46.30 -24.73 -25.55
C PRO A 114 -45.58 -23.90 -26.61
N ALA A 115 -44.51 -24.48 -27.14
CA ALA A 115 -43.67 -23.97 -28.23
C ALA A 115 -44.37 -23.99 -29.59
N THR A 116 -44.06 -22.98 -30.42
CA THR A 116 -44.31 -22.99 -31.87
C THR A 116 -43.00 -22.90 -32.62
N ALA A 117 -42.93 -23.72 -33.66
CA ALA A 117 -41.79 -24.02 -34.52
C ALA A 117 -41.52 -22.95 -35.60
N ASP A 118 -40.42 -23.22 -36.31
CA ASP A 118 -40.01 -22.74 -37.64
C ASP A 118 -39.28 -21.39 -37.71
N SER A 119 -37.99 -21.43 -38.09
CA SER A 119 -37.59 -21.39 -39.51
C SER A 119 -36.11 -21.02 -39.73
N GLU A 120 -35.57 -21.62 -40.80
CA GLU A 120 -34.55 -21.11 -41.74
C GLU A 120 -33.03 -21.25 -41.47
N GLN A 121 -32.45 -22.16 -42.27
CA GLN A 121 -31.07 -22.23 -42.71
C GLN A 121 -30.71 -21.07 -43.67
N LYS A 122 -29.46 -20.58 -43.61
CA LYS A 122 -28.60 -20.23 -44.77
C LYS A 122 -27.15 -19.91 -44.33
N PRO A 123 -26.14 -19.96 -45.24
CA PRO A 123 -24.82 -20.53 -44.97
C PRO A 123 -23.66 -19.51 -44.85
N LYS A 124 -22.52 -19.99 -44.34
CA LYS A 124 -21.20 -19.31 -44.34
C LYS A 124 -20.50 -19.42 -45.70
N PRO A 125 -19.70 -18.42 -46.13
CA PRO A 125 -18.74 -18.57 -47.21
C PRO A 125 -17.31 -18.91 -46.71
N GLU A 126 -16.60 -19.71 -47.52
CA GLU A 126 -15.18 -20.06 -47.42
C GLU A 126 -14.25 -19.01 -48.04
N SER A 127 -13.01 -18.90 -47.54
CA SER A 127 -11.74 -18.90 -48.31
C SER A 127 -10.55 -18.91 -47.33
N THR A 128 -9.77 -19.99 -47.21
CA THR A 128 -8.49 -20.33 -47.91
C THR A 128 -7.44 -19.21 -47.86
N LYS A 129 -6.14 -19.35 -47.52
CA LYS A 129 -5.09 -20.39 -47.33
C LYS A 129 -3.95 -19.69 -46.51
N LYS A 130 -3.20 -20.25 -45.54
CA LYS A 130 -2.24 -21.38 -45.48
C LYS A 130 -0.74 -20.93 -45.51
N TYR A 131 0.05 -21.50 -44.58
CA TYR A 131 1.54 -21.59 -44.45
C TYR A 131 2.28 -20.44 -43.74
N SER A 132 3.28 -20.67 -42.87
CA SER A 132 4.01 -21.89 -42.45
C SER A 132 4.76 -21.65 -41.13
N GLU A 133 4.84 -22.69 -40.30
CA GLU A 133 5.87 -22.88 -39.27
C GLU A 133 7.24 -23.11 -39.92
N ASP A 134 8.32 -22.61 -39.31
CA ASP A 134 9.55 -23.39 -39.18
C ASP A 134 10.43 -22.84 -38.04
N ALA A 135 10.87 -23.77 -37.19
CA ALA A 135 11.70 -23.57 -36.02
C ALA A 135 13.18 -23.33 -36.40
N ARG A 136 13.92 -22.65 -35.51
CA ARG A 136 15.35 -22.91 -35.22
C ARG A 136 15.79 -22.19 -33.95
N ASN A 137 16.31 -22.98 -33.01
CA ASN A 137 17.10 -22.55 -31.86
C ASN A 137 18.43 -21.94 -32.32
N ALA A 138 18.87 -20.88 -31.63
CA ALA A 138 20.28 -20.59 -31.38
C ALA A 138 20.36 -19.76 -30.10
N ASP A 139 21.08 -20.32 -29.12
CA ASP A 139 21.61 -19.60 -27.96
C ASP A 139 22.55 -18.49 -28.44
N ASP A 140 22.43 -17.29 -27.86
CA ASP A 140 23.59 -16.43 -27.61
C ASP A 140 23.27 -15.53 -26.41
N ASP A 141 24.08 -15.70 -25.37
CA ASP A 141 24.21 -14.79 -24.22
C ASP A 141 24.85 -13.49 -24.71
N ASP A 142 24.28 -12.34 -24.33
CA ASP A 142 25.06 -11.13 -24.02
C ASP A 142 24.16 -10.14 -23.25
N ASP A 143 24.27 -10.21 -21.92
CA ASP A 143 23.89 -9.14 -21.01
C ASP A 143 24.88 -7.97 -21.20
N GLU A 144 24.58 -7.04 -22.11
CA GLU A 144 25.17 -5.70 -22.10
C GLU A 144 24.15 -4.68 -21.59
N GLU A 145 24.36 -4.21 -20.36
CA GLU A 145 23.79 -2.96 -19.86
C GLU A 145 24.32 -1.79 -20.70
N GLY A 146 23.59 -1.46 -21.76
CA GLY A 146 23.75 -0.26 -22.56
C GLY A 146 22.61 0.72 -22.28
N ASP A 147 22.87 1.70 -21.42
CA ASP A 147 22.04 2.88 -21.21
C ASP A 147 21.96 3.69 -22.53
N SER A 148 20.94 3.40 -23.36
CA SER A 148 20.63 4.14 -24.58
C SER A 148 19.31 4.89 -24.42
N ASP A 149 19.34 5.92 -23.58
CA ASP A 149 18.26 6.88 -23.38
C ASP A 149 18.21 7.89 -24.56
N SER A 150 17.46 7.58 -25.63
CA SER A 150 16.80 8.59 -26.50
C SER A 150 15.92 8.01 -27.63
N GLY A 151 15.22 6.90 -27.41
CA GLY A 151 14.37 6.28 -28.45
C GLY A 151 13.09 5.59 -27.95
N ASP A 152 13.09 5.06 -26.72
CA ASP A 152 12.03 4.18 -26.20
C ASP A 152 10.99 4.87 -25.29
N ASP A 153 10.96 6.20 -25.30
CA ASP A 153 10.15 6.96 -24.33
C ASP A 153 8.66 7.02 -24.71
N GLU A 154 8.30 7.00 -26.00
CA GLU A 154 6.92 7.11 -26.49
C GLU A 154 6.10 5.82 -26.34
N ASP A 155 6.67 4.65 -26.63
CA ASP A 155 5.97 3.38 -26.42
C ASP A 155 5.73 3.05 -24.93
N ASN A 156 6.56 3.64 -24.04
CA ASN A 156 6.37 3.54 -22.60
C ASN A 156 5.29 4.47 -22.03
N LEU A 157 4.87 5.51 -22.77
CA LEU A 157 3.83 6.44 -22.31
C LEU A 157 2.47 5.74 -22.16
N ALA A 158 2.08 4.88 -23.11
CA ALA A 158 0.83 4.12 -23.02
C ALA A 158 0.80 3.19 -21.79
N ARG A 159 1.95 2.60 -21.43
CA ARG A 159 2.08 1.75 -20.23
C ARG A 159 1.98 2.52 -18.91
N ARG A 160 2.16 3.85 -18.91
CA ARG A 160 1.99 4.69 -17.71
C ARG A 160 0.52 4.95 -17.38
N ILE A 161 -0.37 4.83 -18.36
CA ILE A 161 -1.79 5.13 -18.22
C ILE A 161 -2.45 4.09 -17.32
N PRO A 162 -3.07 4.49 -16.20
CA PRO A 162 -3.81 3.56 -15.37
C PRO A 162 -5.14 3.25 -16.05
N TYR A 163 -5.21 2.16 -16.82
CA TYR A 163 -6.45 1.75 -17.52
C TYR A 163 -6.82 0.27 -17.34
N THR A 164 -5.99 -0.55 -16.70
CA THR A 164 -6.19 -2.01 -16.67
C THR A 164 -7.42 -2.42 -15.86
N HIS A 165 -7.69 -1.74 -14.75
CA HIS A 165 -8.83 -2.03 -13.88
C HIS A 165 -9.70 -0.79 -13.64
N GLU A 166 -11.02 -1.00 -13.55
CA GLU A 166 -11.98 0.05 -13.18
C GLU A 166 -12.68 -0.26 -11.84
N VAL A 167 -12.88 0.78 -11.03
CA VAL A 167 -13.71 0.77 -9.82
C VAL A 167 -14.76 1.86 -9.94
N LYS A 168 -16.00 1.53 -9.57
CA LYS A 168 -17.15 2.45 -9.63
C LYS A 168 -17.57 2.83 -8.20
N MET A 169 -17.61 4.12 -7.91
CA MET A 169 -18.13 4.68 -6.67
C MET A 169 -19.42 5.44 -6.99
N GLN A 170 -20.50 5.14 -6.26
CA GLN A 170 -21.80 5.74 -6.52
C GLN A 170 -22.06 6.91 -5.57
N HIS A 171 -21.98 8.13 -6.07
CA HIS A 171 -22.28 9.34 -5.29
C HIS A 171 -23.80 9.54 -5.17
N GLY A 172 -24.50 9.53 -6.30
CA GLY A 172 -25.93 9.82 -6.37
C GLY A 172 -26.49 9.47 -7.73
N SER A 173 -27.63 10.05 -8.09
CA SER A 173 -28.28 9.83 -9.40
C SER A 173 -27.94 10.90 -10.44
N ARG A 174 -27.39 12.05 -10.03
CA ARG A 174 -27.09 13.17 -10.94
C ARG A 174 -25.61 13.47 -11.04
N ALA A 175 -25.29 14.35 -11.99
CA ALA A 175 -23.95 14.71 -12.40
C ALA A 175 -23.04 15.16 -11.23
N VAL A 176 -21.86 14.55 -11.16
CA VAL A 176 -20.78 14.96 -10.26
C VAL A 176 -19.94 16.05 -10.95
N LEU A 177 -20.10 17.29 -10.49
CA LEU A 177 -19.48 18.48 -11.09
C LEU A 177 -18.07 18.78 -10.56
N ALA A 178 -17.77 18.32 -9.34
CA ALA A 178 -16.50 18.62 -8.66
C ALA A 178 -15.88 17.37 -8.05
N LEU A 179 -14.56 17.29 -8.11
CA LEU A 179 -13.79 16.18 -7.56
C LEU A 179 -12.45 16.70 -7.03
N ALA A 180 -12.05 16.24 -5.85
CA ALA A 180 -10.76 16.59 -5.27
C ALA A 180 -10.16 15.41 -4.50
N GLY A 181 -8.86 15.20 -4.65
CA GLY A 181 -8.10 14.18 -3.92
C GLY A 181 -7.20 14.80 -2.86
N ASP A 182 -7.10 14.16 -1.71
CA ASP A 182 -6.11 14.47 -0.68
C ASP A 182 -4.69 14.32 -1.31
N PRO A 183 -3.73 15.22 -1.06
CA PRO A 183 -2.35 15.08 -1.54
C PRO A 183 -1.64 13.76 -1.16
N SER A 184 -2.15 13.05 -0.15
CA SER A 184 -1.71 11.70 0.22
C SER A 184 -2.39 10.59 -0.58
N GLY A 185 -3.53 10.87 -1.19
CA GLY A 185 -4.37 9.93 -1.94
C GLY A 185 -5.20 8.98 -1.05
N ALA A 186 -5.27 9.22 0.26
CA ALA A 186 -6.06 8.39 1.17
C ALA A 186 -7.57 8.67 1.10
N ARG A 187 -7.94 9.93 0.83
CA ARG A 187 -9.33 10.40 0.76
C ARG A 187 -9.60 11.15 -0.53
N ILE A 188 -10.85 11.09 -0.96
CA ILE A 188 -11.38 11.87 -2.07
C ILE A 188 -12.69 12.49 -1.65
N VAL A 189 -13.00 13.63 -2.22
CA VAL A 189 -14.29 14.29 -2.06
C VAL A 189 -14.89 14.52 -3.43
N SER A 190 -16.20 14.30 -3.53
CA SER A 190 -16.98 14.60 -4.71
C SER A 190 -18.12 15.56 -4.40
N GLY A 191 -18.40 16.47 -5.32
CA GLY A 191 -19.51 17.42 -5.27
C GLY A 191 -20.48 17.19 -6.42
N SER A 192 -21.77 17.10 -6.11
CA SER A 192 -22.83 16.88 -7.09
C SER A 192 -23.56 18.19 -7.43
N ILE A 193 -24.27 18.16 -8.55
CA ILE A 193 -25.32 19.14 -8.86
C ILE A 193 -26.49 19.08 -7.85
N ASP A 194 -26.64 17.95 -7.13
CA ASP A 194 -27.62 17.74 -6.04
C ASP A 194 -27.26 18.44 -4.72
N TYR A 195 -26.29 19.35 -4.73
CA TYR A 195 -25.84 20.11 -3.54
C TYR A 195 -25.09 19.26 -2.50
N ASP A 196 -25.11 17.95 -2.69
CA ASP A 196 -24.41 16.97 -1.87
C ASP A 196 -22.90 16.96 -2.13
N MET A 197 -22.18 16.82 -1.03
CA MET A 197 -20.75 16.56 -0.97
C MET A 197 -20.53 15.22 -0.26
N CYS A 198 -19.95 14.26 -0.97
CA CYS A 198 -19.62 12.94 -0.44
C CYS A 198 -18.13 12.79 -0.19
N PHE A 199 -17.81 12.17 0.94
CA PHE A 199 -16.45 11.87 1.37
C PHE A 199 -16.17 10.39 1.20
N TRP A 200 -15.03 10.10 0.58
CA TRP A 200 -14.53 8.78 0.27
C TRP A 200 -13.23 8.56 1.03
N ASP A 201 -13.14 7.46 1.77
CA ASP A 201 -11.93 7.06 2.50
C ASP A 201 -11.56 5.63 2.11
N PHE A 202 -10.47 5.47 1.37
CA PHE A 202 -10.09 4.16 0.85
C PHE A 202 -9.59 3.19 1.95
N ALA A 203 -9.08 3.72 3.06
CA ALA A 203 -8.64 2.91 4.17
C ALA A 203 -9.84 2.40 5.01
N GLY A 204 -10.94 3.17 5.07
CA GLY A 204 -12.16 2.78 5.79
C GLY A 204 -13.17 1.98 4.95
N MET A 205 -13.20 2.19 3.64
CA MET A 205 -14.20 1.63 2.73
C MET A 205 -13.91 0.18 2.36
N ASP A 206 -14.97 -0.60 2.17
CA ASP A 206 -14.94 -1.99 1.68
C ASP A 206 -15.25 -2.06 0.18
N SER A 207 -15.39 -3.27 -0.36
CA SER A 207 -15.72 -3.46 -1.78
C SER A 207 -17.07 -2.87 -2.22
N SER A 208 -17.95 -2.47 -1.30
CA SER A 208 -19.22 -1.81 -1.66
C SER A 208 -19.06 -0.36 -2.08
N MET A 209 -17.87 0.22 -1.87
CA MET A 209 -17.51 1.54 -2.37
C MET A 209 -18.54 2.63 -2.01
N ARG A 210 -18.98 2.65 -0.75
CA ARG A 210 -19.93 3.65 -0.23
C ARG A 210 -19.20 4.82 0.43
N SER A 211 -19.76 6.02 0.29
CA SER A 211 -19.27 7.19 0.99
C SER A 211 -19.44 6.99 2.50
N PHE A 212 -18.46 7.42 3.29
CA PHE A 212 -18.56 7.30 4.75
C PHE A 212 -19.34 8.46 5.36
N ARG A 213 -19.40 9.59 4.65
CA ARG A 213 -20.12 10.81 5.04
C ARG A 213 -20.64 11.53 3.81
N GLN A 214 -21.86 12.02 3.91
CA GLN A 214 -22.53 12.89 2.94
C GLN A 214 -22.99 14.13 3.69
N LEU A 215 -22.74 15.31 3.12
CA LEU A 215 -23.10 16.59 3.73
C LEU A 215 -23.51 17.60 2.66
N GLN A 216 -24.36 18.56 3.04
CA GLN A 216 -24.80 19.66 2.19
C GLN A 216 -24.29 20.99 2.77
N PRO A 217 -23.08 21.44 2.39
CA PRO A 217 -22.45 22.57 3.07
C PRO A 217 -23.08 23.91 2.69
N CYS A 218 -23.65 24.00 1.49
CA CYS A 218 -24.23 25.22 0.91
C CYS A 218 -25.74 25.07 0.61
N GLU A 219 -26.39 24.06 1.23
CA GLU A 219 -27.80 23.65 1.18
C GLU A 219 -28.44 23.63 -0.22
N ASN A 220 -28.66 24.79 -0.84
CA ASN A 220 -29.40 24.95 -2.10
C ASN A 220 -28.52 25.27 -3.32
N HIS A 221 -27.20 25.26 -3.18
CA HIS A 221 -26.28 25.67 -4.25
C HIS A 221 -25.45 24.50 -4.78
N PRO A 222 -25.37 24.30 -6.12
CA PRO A 222 -24.59 23.22 -6.71
C PRO A 222 -23.11 23.40 -6.39
N ILE A 223 -22.43 22.30 -6.10
CA ILE A 223 -21.00 22.31 -5.83
C ILE A 223 -20.28 22.32 -7.18
N ARG A 224 -19.59 23.42 -7.48
CA ARG A 224 -18.94 23.70 -8.76
C ARG A 224 -17.47 23.30 -8.77
N GLY A 225 -16.79 23.55 -7.65
CA GLY A 225 -15.37 23.29 -7.50
C GLY A 225 -15.04 22.81 -6.08
N LEU A 226 -14.10 21.90 -6.01
CA LEU A 226 -13.56 21.37 -4.76
C LEU A 226 -12.05 21.28 -4.91
N GLN A 227 -11.33 21.62 -3.85
CA GLN A 227 -9.89 21.37 -3.81
C GLN A 227 -9.41 21.16 -2.38
N TYR A 228 -8.53 20.18 -2.20
CA TYR A 228 -7.81 20.00 -0.94
C TYR A 228 -6.71 21.04 -0.79
N SER A 229 -6.45 21.44 0.44
CA SER A 229 -5.23 22.14 0.81
C SER A 229 -4.01 21.26 0.50
N VAL A 230 -2.85 21.88 0.36
CA VAL A 230 -1.57 21.18 0.09
C VAL A 230 -1.21 20.20 1.20
N THR A 231 -1.69 20.45 2.42
CA THR A 231 -1.54 19.58 3.58
C THR A 231 -2.63 18.50 3.70
N GLY A 232 -3.73 18.60 2.95
CA GLY A 232 -4.84 17.63 2.95
C GLY A 232 -5.78 17.72 4.16
N ASP A 233 -5.64 18.75 4.98
CA ASP A 233 -6.41 18.95 6.20
C ASP A 233 -7.69 19.76 6.00
N MET A 234 -7.74 20.57 4.95
CA MET A 234 -8.84 21.47 4.64
C MET A 234 -9.29 21.27 3.20
N ILE A 235 -10.56 21.58 2.95
CA ILE A 235 -11.20 21.48 1.66
C ILE A 235 -11.85 22.82 1.36
N LEU A 236 -11.47 23.43 0.25
CA LEU A 236 -12.15 24.60 -0.29
C LEU A 236 -13.36 24.13 -1.07
N VAL A 237 -14.53 24.63 -0.68
CA VAL A 237 -15.81 24.33 -1.30
C VAL A 237 -16.31 25.57 -2.03
N ILE A 238 -16.51 25.38 -3.33
CA ILE A 238 -16.95 26.41 -4.25
C ILE A 238 -18.29 25.97 -4.79
N SER A 239 -19.33 26.69 -4.39
CA SER A 239 -20.69 26.44 -4.84
C SER A 239 -21.20 27.60 -5.68
N GLY A 240 -22.41 27.47 -6.23
CA GLY A 240 -23.12 28.61 -6.84
C GLY A 240 -23.48 29.75 -5.87
N ASN A 241 -23.02 29.72 -4.61
CA ASN A 241 -23.14 30.86 -3.69
C ASN A 241 -22.04 31.89 -3.96
N ALA A 242 -22.21 33.13 -3.51
CA ALA A 242 -21.17 34.15 -3.55
C ALA A 242 -20.11 33.95 -2.45
N GLN A 243 -20.41 33.15 -1.44
CA GLN A 243 -19.51 32.88 -0.31
C GLN A 243 -18.84 31.52 -0.48
N ALA A 244 -17.51 31.50 -0.47
CA ALA A 244 -16.76 30.25 -0.43
C ALA A 244 -16.71 29.73 1.01
N LYS A 245 -16.80 28.41 1.16
CA LYS A 245 -16.65 27.74 2.46
C LYS A 245 -15.37 26.92 2.48
N VAL A 246 -14.69 26.92 3.62
CA VAL A 246 -13.58 26.00 3.88
C VAL A 246 -14.04 25.02 4.95
N LEU A 247 -14.02 23.74 4.60
CA LEU A 247 -14.32 22.66 5.50
C LEU A 247 -13.04 21.99 5.99
N ASP A 248 -13.10 21.35 7.14
CA ASP A 248 -12.13 20.39 7.57
C ASP A 248 -12.19 19.09 6.76
N ARG A 249 -11.14 18.28 6.91
CA ARG A 249 -11.05 16.92 6.35
C ARG A 249 -12.25 16.02 6.69
N ASP A 250 -12.94 16.30 7.79
CA ASP A 250 -14.13 15.58 8.23
C ASP A 250 -15.46 16.30 7.88
N GLY A 251 -15.40 17.47 7.24
CA GLY A 251 -16.57 18.21 6.77
C GLY A 251 -17.14 19.25 7.74
N PHE A 252 -16.44 19.56 8.82
CA PHE A 252 -16.82 20.67 9.72
C PHE A 252 -16.44 22.01 9.10
N GLU A 253 -17.32 23.00 9.19
CA GLU A 253 -17.05 24.34 8.66
C GLU A 253 -16.02 25.08 9.52
N LYS A 254 -14.92 25.53 8.90
CA LYS A 254 -13.89 26.34 9.54
C LYS A 254 -14.00 27.82 9.19
N LEU A 255 -14.31 28.11 7.93
CA LEU A 255 -14.38 29.47 7.41
C LEU A 255 -15.53 29.56 6.41
N GLU A 256 -16.30 30.62 6.55
CA GLU A 256 -17.22 31.11 5.53
C GLU A 256 -16.79 32.53 5.18
N CYS A 257 -16.54 32.75 3.89
CA CYS A 257 -16.14 34.05 3.38
C CYS A 257 -17.29 35.05 3.53
N CYS A 258 -16.99 36.32 3.77
CA CYS A 258 -18.05 37.33 3.82
C CYS A 258 -18.66 37.53 2.42
N LYS A 259 -19.96 37.89 2.39
CA LYS A 259 -20.65 38.31 1.18
C LYS A 259 -20.33 39.77 0.89
N GLY A 260 -20.13 40.10 -0.39
CA GLY A 260 -19.96 41.47 -0.84
C GLY A 260 -21.27 42.24 -0.85
N ASP A 261 -21.19 43.55 -0.69
CA ASP A 261 -22.33 44.44 -0.93
C ASP A 261 -22.62 44.53 -2.43
N GLN A 262 -23.82 44.13 -2.81
CA GLN A 262 -24.25 44.05 -4.20
C GLN A 262 -24.55 45.41 -4.84
N TYR A 263 -24.73 46.46 -4.05
CA TYR A 263 -25.09 47.79 -4.55
C TYR A 263 -23.89 48.68 -4.84
N ILE A 264 -22.67 48.25 -4.45
CA ILE A 264 -21.44 48.97 -4.74
C ILE A 264 -20.96 48.62 -6.16
N SER A 265 -20.77 49.64 -6.99
CA SER A 265 -20.29 49.47 -8.36
C SER A 265 -18.79 49.15 -8.44
N ASP A 266 -17.99 49.71 -7.54
CA ASP A 266 -16.55 49.44 -7.48
C ASP A 266 -16.23 48.20 -6.62
N MET A 267 -15.86 47.13 -7.32
CA MET A 267 -15.54 45.85 -6.70
C MET A 267 -14.29 45.85 -5.79
N THR A 268 -13.47 46.90 -5.80
CA THR A 268 -12.36 47.00 -4.81
C THR A 268 -12.88 47.28 -3.40
N ARG A 269 -14.04 47.94 -3.29
CA ARG A 269 -14.60 48.37 -2.00
C ARG A 269 -15.50 47.32 -1.36
N THR A 270 -15.91 46.30 -2.11
CA THR A 270 -16.72 45.21 -1.58
C THR A 270 -15.83 44.21 -0.85
N LYS A 271 -16.23 43.74 0.33
CA LYS A 271 -15.46 42.79 1.16
C LYS A 271 -15.54 41.33 0.67
N GLY A 272 -16.56 41.00 -0.08
CA GLY A 272 -16.76 39.66 -0.62
C GLY A 272 -17.20 39.68 -2.06
N HIS A 273 -17.31 38.50 -2.65
CA HIS A 273 -17.94 38.40 -3.96
C HIS A 273 -19.41 38.80 -3.88
N VAL A 274 -19.86 39.40 -4.97
CA VAL A 274 -21.25 39.88 -5.11
C VAL A 274 -22.11 38.86 -5.85
N ALA A 275 -21.49 38.08 -6.74
CA ALA A 275 -22.15 37.08 -7.58
C ALA A 275 -21.62 35.67 -7.28
N GLN A 276 -22.20 34.69 -7.96
CA GLN A 276 -21.90 33.26 -7.78
C GLN A 276 -20.44 32.96 -8.10
N LEU A 277 -19.85 32.06 -7.32
CA LEU A 277 -18.50 31.57 -7.55
C LEU A 277 -18.47 30.57 -8.72
N THR A 278 -17.40 30.63 -9.48
CA THR A 278 -17.19 29.77 -10.66
C THR A 278 -16.09 28.75 -10.41
N SER A 279 -14.95 29.20 -9.87
CA SER A 279 -13.75 28.40 -9.65
C SER A 279 -12.95 28.96 -8.48
N GLY A 280 -11.91 28.26 -8.07
CA GLY A 280 -11.03 28.66 -6.98
C GLY A 280 -9.98 27.61 -6.70
N CYS A 281 -8.87 28.09 -6.15
CA CYS A 281 -7.67 27.31 -5.98
C CYS A 281 -6.93 27.67 -4.70
N TRP A 282 -6.47 26.69 -3.94
CA TRP A 282 -5.51 26.88 -2.86
C TRP A 282 -4.18 27.37 -3.38
N HIS A 283 -3.52 28.19 -2.56
CA HIS A 283 -2.15 28.56 -2.83
C HIS A 283 -1.23 27.32 -2.69
N PRO A 284 -0.29 27.07 -3.62
CA PRO A 284 0.57 25.86 -3.62
C PRO A 284 1.47 25.67 -2.41
N PHE A 285 1.90 26.74 -1.75
CA PHE A 285 2.75 26.68 -0.55
C PHE A 285 2.04 27.10 0.74
N ASN A 286 1.33 28.23 0.71
CA ASN A 286 0.63 28.78 1.85
C ASN A 286 -0.69 28.04 2.12
N ARG A 287 -0.75 27.32 3.25
CA ARG A 287 -1.94 26.57 3.69
C ARG A 287 -3.18 27.44 3.95
N GLU A 288 -3.00 28.71 4.34
CA GLU A 288 -4.12 29.58 4.75
C GLU A 288 -4.58 30.53 3.64
N GLN A 289 -4.01 30.42 2.44
CA GLN A 289 -4.30 31.33 1.34
C GLN A 289 -4.97 30.58 0.21
N PHE A 290 -6.03 31.16 -0.33
CA PHE A 290 -6.73 30.61 -1.49
C PHE A 290 -7.27 31.73 -2.38
N LEU A 291 -7.50 31.38 -3.64
CA LEU A 291 -8.05 32.22 -4.69
C LEU A 291 -9.47 31.77 -4.98
N THR A 292 -10.37 32.71 -5.21
CA THR A 292 -11.72 32.43 -5.72
C THR A 292 -12.00 33.31 -6.93
N ALA A 293 -12.74 32.77 -7.88
CA ALA A 293 -13.25 33.45 -9.06
C ALA A 293 -14.78 33.49 -9.01
N ALA A 294 -15.36 34.57 -9.51
CA ALA A 294 -16.80 34.74 -9.56
C ALA A 294 -17.29 35.38 -10.85
N LEU A 295 -18.60 35.26 -11.07
CA LEU A 295 -19.33 35.94 -12.13
C LEU A 295 -19.40 37.47 -11.96
N ASP A 296 -18.88 38.02 -10.85
CA ASP A 296 -18.76 39.46 -10.66
C ASP A 296 -17.55 40.07 -11.37
N GLY A 297 -16.81 39.27 -12.16
CA GLY A 297 -15.63 39.68 -12.92
C GLY A 297 -14.43 40.03 -12.06
N THR A 298 -14.34 39.40 -10.88
CA THR A 298 -13.18 39.51 -10.00
C THR A 298 -12.62 38.16 -9.61
N LEU A 299 -11.32 38.12 -9.40
CA LEU A 299 -10.67 37.09 -8.60
C LEU A 299 -10.31 37.71 -7.25
N ARG A 300 -10.49 36.96 -6.17
CA ARG A 300 -10.16 37.41 -4.82
C ARG A 300 -9.20 36.45 -4.17
N ILE A 301 -8.18 37.02 -3.55
CA ILE A 301 -7.25 36.28 -2.72
C ILE A 301 -7.71 36.46 -1.27
N TRP A 302 -7.85 35.34 -0.58
CA TRP A 302 -8.23 35.26 0.82
C TRP A 302 -7.02 34.77 1.60
N GLN A 303 -6.79 35.34 2.78
CA GLN A 303 -5.70 34.92 3.66
C GLN A 303 -6.19 34.81 5.09
N GLY A 304 -5.92 33.66 5.69
CA GLY A 304 -6.22 33.37 7.09
C GLY A 304 -7.67 32.95 7.31
N PHE A 305 -7.91 32.30 8.44
CA PHE A 305 -9.24 31.79 8.81
C PHE A 305 -10.04 32.74 9.71
N ARG A 306 -9.39 33.78 10.25
CA ARG A 306 -10.02 34.75 11.17
C ARG A 306 -10.53 35.99 10.46
N ALA A 307 -9.78 36.47 9.48
CA ALA A 307 -10.22 37.56 8.62
C ALA A 307 -11.19 36.98 7.60
N LYS A 308 -12.49 37.23 7.77
CA LYS A 308 -13.52 36.86 6.79
C LYS A 308 -13.47 37.75 5.52
N GLU A 309 -12.43 38.55 5.36
CA GLU A 309 -12.27 39.56 4.31
C GLU A 309 -11.14 39.15 3.36
N GLN A 310 -11.23 39.62 2.12
CA GLN A 310 -10.23 39.38 1.10
C GLN A 310 -9.01 40.30 1.30
N THR A 311 -7.82 39.82 0.96
CA THR A 311 -6.60 40.63 1.01
C THR A 311 -6.40 41.44 -0.28
N GLN A 312 -6.71 40.83 -1.42
CA GLN A 312 -6.45 41.41 -2.74
C GLN A 312 -7.59 41.11 -3.71
N VAL A 313 -7.88 42.08 -4.58
CA VAL A 313 -8.91 41.99 -5.62
C VAL A 313 -8.25 42.18 -6.98
N ILE A 314 -8.45 41.20 -7.86
CA ILE A 314 -7.96 41.19 -9.23
C ILE A 314 -9.18 41.38 -10.14
N LYS A 315 -9.12 42.36 -11.05
CA LYS A 315 -10.22 42.67 -11.97
C LYS A 315 -9.92 42.13 -13.36
N THR A 316 -10.81 41.32 -13.90
CA THR A 316 -10.72 40.81 -15.28
C THR A 316 -11.35 41.81 -16.25
N ARG A 317 -10.61 42.17 -17.31
CA ARG A 317 -11.01 43.23 -18.25
C ARG A 317 -11.05 42.71 -19.69
N ALA A 318 -12.15 42.98 -20.39
CA ALA A 318 -12.28 42.72 -21.81
C ALA A 318 -11.47 43.72 -22.66
N GLN A 319 -11.43 43.52 -23.98
CA GLN A 319 -10.69 44.39 -24.92
C GLN A 319 -11.13 45.86 -24.88
N GLY A 320 -12.41 46.14 -24.61
CA GLY A 320 -12.94 47.50 -24.45
C GLY A 320 -12.77 48.11 -23.05
N GLY A 321 -12.05 47.45 -22.14
CA GLY A 321 -11.90 47.90 -20.74
C GLY A 321 -13.13 47.63 -19.85
N LEU A 322 -14.22 47.12 -20.43
CA LEU A 322 -15.36 46.60 -19.69
C LEU A 322 -14.94 45.38 -18.85
N ARG A 323 -15.75 45.09 -17.84
CA ARG A 323 -15.55 43.92 -16.98
C ARG A 323 -15.96 42.65 -17.73
N THR A 324 -15.18 41.58 -17.58
CA THR A 324 -15.48 40.25 -18.11
C THR A 324 -15.54 39.24 -16.97
N ASN A 325 -16.35 38.20 -17.09
CA ASN A 325 -16.52 37.20 -16.02
C ASN A 325 -15.38 36.18 -16.07
N ALA A 326 -14.87 35.76 -14.91
CA ALA A 326 -13.87 34.70 -14.83
C ALA A 326 -14.57 33.35 -14.63
N ALA A 327 -14.40 32.41 -15.56
CA ALA A 327 -14.97 31.07 -15.53
C ALA A 327 -14.07 30.07 -14.77
N ALA A 328 -12.76 30.14 -15.01
CA ALA A 328 -11.76 29.28 -14.37
C ALA A 328 -10.60 30.11 -13.84
N CYS A 329 -9.99 29.68 -12.73
CA CYS A 329 -8.78 30.30 -12.20
C CYS A 329 -7.84 29.26 -11.60
N ASN A 330 -6.53 29.50 -11.71
CA ASN A 330 -5.53 28.62 -11.11
C ASN A 330 -4.23 29.36 -10.78
N TYR A 331 -3.53 28.88 -9.76
CA TYR A 331 -2.13 29.25 -9.50
C TYR A 331 -1.22 28.37 -10.35
N ASN A 332 -0.08 28.92 -10.78
CA ASN A 332 1.03 28.07 -11.19
C ASN A 332 1.65 27.37 -9.98
N ARG A 333 2.41 26.31 -10.22
CA ARG A 333 2.99 25.50 -9.14
C ARG A 333 3.92 26.30 -8.22
N ASP A 334 4.63 27.28 -8.78
CA ASP A 334 5.54 28.18 -8.06
C ASP A 334 4.83 29.36 -7.38
N ALA A 335 3.51 29.48 -7.51
CA ALA A 335 2.70 30.59 -7.01
C ALA A 335 3.16 32.00 -7.46
N THR A 336 3.94 32.10 -8.54
CA THR A 336 4.38 33.37 -9.13
C THR A 336 3.38 33.95 -10.11
N LEU A 337 2.49 33.13 -10.67
CA LEU A 337 1.48 33.53 -11.64
C LEU A 337 0.09 33.02 -11.22
N ILE A 338 -0.90 33.88 -11.43
CA ILE A 338 -2.32 33.53 -11.39
C ILE A 338 -2.84 33.62 -12.81
N ALA A 339 -3.54 32.58 -13.28
CA ALA A 339 -4.24 32.60 -14.54
C ALA A 339 -5.76 32.63 -14.32
N ALA A 340 -6.47 33.34 -15.19
CA ALA A 340 -7.91 33.27 -15.30
C ALA A 340 -8.37 33.13 -16.74
N GLY A 341 -9.33 32.23 -16.92
CA GLY A 341 -10.05 32.02 -18.16
C GLY A 341 -11.34 32.79 -18.10
N CYS A 342 -11.52 33.74 -19.01
CA CYS A 342 -12.68 34.61 -19.03
C CYS A 342 -13.76 34.05 -19.97
N VAL A 343 -15.01 34.42 -19.71
CA VAL A 343 -16.19 34.05 -20.53
C VAL A 343 -16.13 34.65 -21.94
N ASP A 344 -15.35 35.71 -22.14
CA ASP A 344 -15.11 36.30 -23.47
C ASP A 344 -14.15 35.49 -24.35
N GLY A 345 -13.61 34.37 -23.84
CA GLY A 345 -12.62 33.54 -24.53
C GLY A 345 -11.18 34.03 -24.33
N SER A 346 -10.94 35.02 -23.46
CA SER A 346 -9.60 35.52 -23.17
C SER A 346 -8.92 34.80 -22.00
N ILE A 347 -7.62 34.57 -22.14
CA ILE A 347 -6.76 34.12 -21.03
C ILE A 347 -5.98 35.31 -20.51
N GLN A 348 -6.10 35.58 -19.21
CA GLN A 348 -5.44 36.68 -18.53
C GLN A 348 -4.61 36.12 -17.38
N THR A 349 -3.38 36.61 -17.24
CA THR A 349 -2.47 36.20 -16.16
C THR A 349 -1.92 37.41 -15.41
N TRP A 350 -1.60 37.22 -14.14
CA TRP A 350 -1.00 38.25 -13.29
C TRP A 350 0.17 37.66 -12.50
N ASP A 351 1.26 38.42 -12.42
CA ASP A 351 2.40 38.13 -11.55
C ASP A 351 2.08 38.50 -10.10
N THR A 352 2.16 37.54 -9.19
CA THR A 352 1.84 37.72 -7.76
C THR A 352 2.85 38.61 -7.04
N ARG A 353 4.03 38.82 -7.62
CA ARG A 353 5.08 39.71 -7.09
C ARG A 353 4.84 41.17 -7.46
N LYS A 354 3.93 41.43 -8.41
CA LYS A 354 3.57 42.77 -8.87
C LYS A 354 2.18 43.13 -8.36
N MET A 355 1.84 44.42 -8.48
CA MET A 355 0.46 44.84 -8.25
C MET A 355 -0.45 44.32 -9.38
N PHE A 356 -1.59 43.75 -9.03
CA PHE A 356 -2.57 43.13 -9.95
C PHE A 356 -3.33 44.11 -10.87
N VAL A 357 -2.77 45.28 -11.14
CA VAL A 357 -3.39 46.30 -12.00
C VAL A 357 -3.27 45.89 -13.47
N ASN A 358 -2.07 45.46 -13.88
CA ASN A 358 -1.77 45.10 -15.27
C ASN A 358 -1.62 43.58 -15.40
N THR A 359 -2.15 43.05 -16.48
CA THR A 359 -1.93 41.66 -16.87
C THR A 359 -0.48 41.47 -17.31
N THR A 360 0.11 40.33 -16.95
CA THR A 360 1.47 39.95 -17.37
C THR A 360 1.44 39.32 -18.76
N HIS A 361 0.55 38.36 -18.97
CA HIS A 361 0.19 37.84 -20.27
C HIS A 361 -1.31 37.94 -20.48
N CYS A 362 -1.72 38.31 -21.70
CA CYS A 362 -3.12 38.49 -22.05
C CYS A 362 -3.33 38.10 -23.50
N VAL A 363 -4.07 37.01 -23.73
CA VAL A 363 -4.46 36.54 -25.06
C VAL A 363 -5.97 36.69 -25.17
N ARG A 364 -6.42 37.62 -26.02
CA ARG A 364 -7.84 37.97 -26.12
C ARG A 364 -8.63 37.01 -26.99
N ASP A 365 -8.02 36.51 -28.06
CA ASP A 365 -8.62 35.54 -28.97
C ASP A 365 -8.07 34.12 -28.69
N ALA A 366 -7.96 33.75 -27.42
CA ALA A 366 -7.44 32.45 -27.05
C ALA A 366 -8.43 31.34 -27.42
N HIS A 367 -9.71 31.56 -27.18
CA HIS A 367 -10.83 30.71 -27.56
C HIS A 367 -11.88 31.51 -28.34
N GLN A 368 -12.88 30.82 -28.91
CA GLN A 368 -13.96 31.50 -29.63
C GLN A 368 -14.66 32.52 -28.73
N LYS A 369 -14.93 33.72 -29.27
CA LYS A 369 -15.57 34.81 -28.51
C LYS A 369 -16.94 34.37 -27.98
N GLY A 370 -17.14 34.58 -26.68
CA GLY A 370 -18.36 34.18 -25.98
C GLY A 370 -18.42 32.71 -25.58
N SER A 371 -17.35 31.94 -25.83
CA SER A 371 -17.18 30.61 -25.27
C SER A 371 -16.43 30.65 -23.95
N GLU A 372 -16.95 29.95 -22.96
CA GLU A 372 -16.39 29.88 -21.62
C GLU A 372 -15.20 28.92 -21.57
N ILE A 373 -14.10 29.38 -20.97
CA ILE A 373 -12.96 28.53 -20.64
C ILE A 373 -13.30 27.76 -19.36
N THR A 374 -13.62 26.49 -19.52
CA THR A 374 -14.09 25.60 -18.43
C THR A 374 -12.98 25.17 -17.49
N SER A 375 -11.74 25.07 -17.99
CA SER A 375 -10.59 24.75 -17.16
C SER A 375 -9.30 25.42 -17.65
N ILE A 376 -8.47 25.77 -16.68
CA ILE A 376 -7.10 26.22 -16.86
C ILE A 376 -6.22 25.46 -15.86
N VAL A 377 -5.21 24.78 -16.38
CA VAL A 377 -4.24 24.04 -15.57
C VAL A 377 -2.83 24.39 -16.02
N PHE A 378 -1.97 24.66 -15.06
CA PHE A 378 -0.53 24.79 -15.29
C PHE A 378 0.12 23.42 -15.25
N SER A 379 1.15 23.21 -16.06
CA SER A 379 2.01 22.03 -15.93
C SER A 379 2.74 22.07 -14.58
N TYR A 380 3.12 20.90 -14.05
CA TYR A 380 3.85 20.74 -12.80
C TYR A 380 5.23 21.41 -12.83
N VAL A 381 5.92 21.38 -13.97
CA VAL A 381 7.18 22.09 -14.27
C VAL A 381 6.95 23.60 -14.41
N GLY A 382 5.73 24.04 -14.68
CA GLY A 382 5.34 25.45 -14.69
C GLY A 382 5.72 26.23 -15.95
N GLN A 383 6.09 25.55 -17.04
CA GLN A 383 6.42 26.19 -18.32
C GLN A 383 5.24 26.25 -19.28
N GLN A 384 4.31 25.31 -19.16
CA GLN A 384 3.16 25.19 -20.05
C GLN A 384 1.85 25.45 -19.31
N LEU A 385 0.83 25.86 -20.06
CA LEU A 385 -0.53 26.06 -19.58
C LEU A 385 -1.50 25.41 -20.56
N ALA A 386 -2.40 24.57 -20.07
CA ALA A 386 -3.46 23.95 -20.85
C ALA A 386 -4.79 24.67 -20.56
N THR A 387 -5.56 24.93 -21.61
CA THR A 387 -6.91 25.49 -21.50
C THR A 387 -7.92 24.62 -22.20
N ARG A 388 -9.05 24.38 -21.53
CA ARG A 388 -10.21 23.69 -22.08
C ARG A 388 -11.38 24.66 -22.16
N SER A 389 -12.13 24.60 -23.26
CA SER A 389 -13.23 25.51 -23.53
C SER A 389 -14.47 24.77 -24.05
N ASN A 390 -15.61 25.44 -23.95
CA ASN A 390 -16.88 25.00 -24.54
C ASN A 390 -16.94 25.20 -26.07
N ASP A 391 -15.90 25.77 -26.70
CA ASP A 391 -15.75 25.81 -28.16
C ASP A 391 -15.25 24.48 -28.75
N GLU A 392 -15.30 23.41 -27.94
CA GLU A 392 -14.88 22.05 -28.28
C GLU A 392 -13.39 21.92 -28.59
N THR A 393 -12.59 22.90 -28.14
CA THR A 393 -11.13 22.88 -28.27
C THR A 393 -10.42 22.78 -26.93
N MET A 394 -9.28 22.10 -26.96
CA MET A 394 -8.26 22.18 -25.91
C MET A 394 -7.00 22.78 -26.53
N LYS A 395 -6.38 23.74 -25.84
CA LYS A 395 -5.18 24.41 -26.34
C LYS A 395 -4.05 24.31 -25.31
N LEU A 396 -2.84 24.11 -25.82
CA LEU A 396 -1.62 24.16 -25.02
C LEU A 396 -0.87 25.45 -25.31
N TRP A 397 -0.30 26.07 -24.29
CA TRP A 397 0.39 27.35 -24.36
C TRP A 397 1.76 27.25 -23.72
N ASP A 398 2.79 27.81 -24.35
CA ASP A 398 4.09 28.04 -23.71
C ASP A 398 4.06 29.42 -23.03
N LEU A 399 4.37 29.49 -21.73
CA LEU A 399 4.40 30.75 -20.99
C LEU A 399 5.55 31.66 -21.47
N ARG A 400 6.62 31.11 -22.04
CA ARG A 400 7.72 31.89 -22.63
C ARG A 400 7.29 32.58 -23.94
N SER A 401 6.40 31.95 -24.70
CA SER A 401 5.86 32.45 -25.97
C SER A 401 4.33 32.46 -25.96
N PHE A 402 3.76 33.24 -25.05
CA PHE A 402 2.32 33.21 -24.76
C PHE A 402 1.44 33.94 -25.80
N LYS A 403 1.91 34.20 -27.03
CA LYS A 403 1.13 34.93 -28.04
C LYS A 403 0.21 34.02 -28.84
N GLN A 404 0.63 32.78 -29.07
CA GLN A 404 -0.08 31.79 -29.87
C GLN A 404 -0.06 30.45 -29.13
N PRO A 405 -1.08 29.60 -29.34
CA PRO A 405 -1.08 28.26 -28.77
C PRO A 405 0.01 27.42 -29.46
N LEU A 406 0.68 26.56 -28.70
CA LEU A 406 1.59 25.54 -29.23
C LEU A 406 0.82 24.55 -30.10
N HIS A 407 -0.32 24.07 -29.60
CA HIS A 407 -1.17 23.11 -30.31
C HIS A 407 -2.64 23.32 -29.93
N THR A 408 -3.54 22.97 -30.85
CA THR A 408 -4.99 23.02 -30.66
C THR A 408 -5.59 21.67 -31.03
N TRP A 409 -6.14 20.97 -30.04
CA TRP A 409 -6.95 19.76 -30.26
C TRP A 409 -8.41 20.17 -30.46
N THR A 410 -9.05 19.61 -31.48
CA THR A 410 -10.44 19.89 -31.88
C THR A 410 -11.31 18.63 -31.73
N ASN A 411 -12.62 18.77 -31.97
CA ASN A 411 -13.62 17.69 -31.87
C ASN A 411 -13.77 17.13 -30.45
N LEU A 412 -13.68 17.98 -29.44
CA LEU A 412 -13.81 17.58 -28.05
C LEU A 412 -15.10 18.16 -27.45
N TYR A 413 -16.23 17.49 -27.71
CA TYR A 413 -17.54 17.96 -27.30
C TYR A 413 -17.63 18.16 -25.77
N SER A 414 -18.13 19.32 -25.35
CA SER A 414 -18.35 19.66 -23.94
C SER A 414 -19.76 20.21 -23.75
N ARG A 415 -20.55 19.57 -22.88
CA ARG A 415 -21.87 20.06 -22.48
C ARG A 415 -21.81 20.88 -21.19
N TYR A 416 -20.88 20.51 -20.31
CA TYR A 416 -20.74 21.11 -18.99
C TYR A 416 -19.67 22.19 -19.03
N ASP A 417 -19.98 23.32 -18.43
CA ASP A 417 -19.06 24.43 -18.16
C ASP A 417 -18.00 24.12 -17.08
N THR A 418 -18.02 22.91 -16.53
CA THR A 418 -17.04 22.39 -15.55
C THR A 418 -16.10 21.35 -16.12
N THR A 419 -16.16 21.05 -17.43
CA THR A 419 -15.30 20.04 -18.05
C THR A 419 -13.83 20.35 -17.83
N ASP A 420 -13.07 19.38 -17.30
CA ASP A 420 -11.67 19.58 -16.91
C ASP A 420 -10.64 19.04 -17.90
N CYS A 421 -9.43 19.56 -17.78
CA CYS A 421 -8.21 18.99 -18.33
C CYS A 421 -7.18 18.82 -17.20
N CYS A 422 -6.32 17.82 -17.28
CA CYS A 422 -5.33 17.54 -16.24
C CYS A 422 -4.00 17.13 -16.87
N PHE A 423 -2.88 17.62 -16.35
CA PHE A 423 -1.56 17.11 -16.72
C PHE A 423 -1.28 15.79 -15.99
N SER A 424 -0.57 14.88 -16.65
CA SER A 424 0.06 13.76 -15.97
C SER A 424 1.05 14.27 -14.91
N PRO A 425 1.33 13.52 -13.85
CA PRO A 425 2.30 13.92 -12.83
C PRO A 425 3.71 14.21 -13.38
N ASP A 426 4.08 13.56 -14.48
CA ASP A 426 5.36 13.73 -15.18
C ASP A 426 5.33 14.84 -16.25
N ASP A 427 4.22 15.58 -16.38
CA ASP A 427 3.95 16.59 -17.43
C ASP A 427 3.98 16.12 -18.88
N ARG A 428 4.38 14.88 -19.17
CA ARG A 428 4.48 14.38 -20.55
C ARG A 428 3.12 14.21 -21.24
N MET A 429 2.03 14.08 -20.51
CA MET A 429 0.69 13.89 -21.08
C MET A 429 -0.36 14.87 -20.56
N LEU A 430 -1.40 15.04 -21.37
CA LEU A 430 -2.63 15.75 -21.04
C LEU A 430 -3.83 14.82 -21.13
N VAL A 431 -4.69 14.90 -20.12
CA VAL A 431 -5.92 14.13 -20.03
C VAL A 431 -7.10 15.07 -20.16
N THR A 432 -8.05 14.73 -21.01
CA THR A 432 -9.28 15.50 -21.15
C THR A 432 -10.48 14.60 -21.39
N GLY A 433 -11.61 14.98 -20.78
CA GLY A 433 -12.88 14.30 -20.97
C GLY A 433 -13.68 14.85 -22.15
N GLU A 434 -14.51 14.00 -22.74
CA GLU A 434 -15.57 14.37 -23.65
C GLU A 434 -16.94 14.19 -22.96
N SER A 435 -17.86 15.10 -23.23
CA SER A 435 -19.27 14.88 -22.90
C SER A 435 -19.90 13.96 -23.95
N LEU A 436 -20.88 13.14 -23.58
CA LEU A 436 -21.64 12.32 -24.53
C LEU A 436 -22.35 13.19 -25.60
N PRO A 437 -22.00 13.08 -26.89
CA PRO A 437 -22.72 13.75 -27.98
C PRO A 437 -24.10 13.12 -28.22
N LYS A 438 -25.04 13.87 -28.78
CA LYS A 438 -26.37 13.32 -29.12
C LYS A 438 -26.22 12.25 -30.22
N GLY A 439 -26.74 11.06 -29.96
CA GLY A 439 -26.71 9.94 -30.92
C GLY A 439 -25.52 9.00 -30.81
N GLN A 440 -24.56 9.29 -29.91
CA GLN A 440 -23.48 8.34 -29.55
C GLN A 440 -23.79 7.68 -28.21
N ALA A 441 -23.37 6.43 -28.04
CA ALA A 441 -23.57 5.64 -26.81
C ALA A 441 -22.38 5.73 -25.84
N GLU A 442 -21.23 6.21 -26.30
CA GLU A 442 -20.00 6.25 -25.52
C GLU A 442 -19.42 7.66 -25.53
N ALA A 443 -18.93 8.11 -24.37
CA ALA A 443 -18.10 9.30 -24.27
C ALA A 443 -16.65 8.86 -24.08
N HIS A 444 -15.69 9.67 -24.51
CA HIS A 444 -14.30 9.27 -24.51
C HIS A 444 -13.41 10.11 -23.61
N LEU A 445 -12.50 9.44 -22.93
CA LEU A 445 -11.40 10.06 -22.21
C LEU A 445 -10.17 10.02 -23.10
N TYR A 446 -9.64 11.18 -23.45
CA TYR A 446 -8.51 11.34 -24.34
C TYR A 446 -7.23 11.58 -23.57
N PHE A 447 -6.16 10.93 -24.02
CA PHE A 447 -4.80 11.14 -23.55
C PHE A 447 -3.94 11.63 -24.71
N TYR A 448 -3.37 12.82 -24.57
CA TYR A 448 -2.51 13.44 -25.56
C TYR A 448 -1.09 13.55 -25.04
N SER A 449 -0.11 13.35 -25.91
CA SER A 449 1.29 13.68 -25.62
C SER A 449 1.49 15.19 -25.67
N THR A 450 2.32 15.72 -24.78
CA THR A 450 2.68 17.16 -24.76
C THR A 450 3.85 17.50 -25.69
N GLN A 451 4.60 16.49 -26.14
CA GLN A 451 5.77 16.67 -27.02
C GLN A 451 5.39 16.44 -28.48
N SER A 452 4.81 15.28 -28.78
CA SER A 452 4.36 14.90 -30.14
C SER A 452 2.96 15.40 -30.49
N PHE A 453 2.16 15.81 -29.49
CA PHE A 453 0.76 16.25 -29.65
C PHE A 453 -0.22 15.19 -30.16
N GLU A 454 0.26 13.97 -30.42
CA GLU A 454 -0.54 12.85 -30.88
C GLU A 454 -1.41 12.28 -29.75
N GLN A 455 -2.49 11.62 -30.14
CA GLN A 455 -3.36 10.91 -29.22
C GLN A 455 -2.72 9.56 -28.85
N VAL A 456 -2.28 9.43 -27.61
CA VAL A 456 -1.64 8.21 -27.09
C VAL A 456 -2.70 7.12 -26.86
N GLN A 457 -3.79 7.46 -26.18
CA GLN A 457 -4.82 6.49 -25.82
C GLN A 457 -6.20 7.14 -25.71
N ARG A 458 -7.24 6.33 -25.90
CA ARG A 458 -8.65 6.68 -25.74
C ARG A 458 -9.34 5.63 -24.89
N ILE A 459 -9.97 6.04 -23.79
CA ILE A 459 -10.76 5.14 -22.93
C ILE A 459 -12.25 5.44 -23.13
N PRO A 460 -13.06 4.48 -23.62
CA PRO A 460 -14.50 4.64 -23.74
C PRO A 460 -15.18 4.53 -22.36
N VAL A 461 -16.09 5.46 -22.10
CA VAL A 461 -16.94 5.52 -20.91
C VAL A 461 -18.39 5.42 -21.38
N ALA A 462 -18.95 4.21 -21.26
CA ALA A 462 -20.31 3.92 -21.72
C ALA A 462 -21.38 4.80 -21.04
N ASN A 463 -22.29 5.34 -21.85
CA ASN A 463 -23.54 6.02 -21.49
C ASN A 463 -23.41 7.09 -20.39
N SER A 464 -22.32 7.84 -20.34
CA SER A 464 -22.16 8.91 -19.36
C SER A 464 -21.30 10.06 -19.85
N HIS A 465 -21.70 11.30 -19.55
CA HIS A 465 -20.86 12.48 -19.78
C HIS A 465 -19.65 12.44 -18.85
N ILE A 466 -18.45 12.75 -19.35
CA ILE A 466 -17.28 12.97 -18.49
C ILE A 466 -17.22 14.47 -18.15
N ILE A 467 -17.06 14.78 -16.87
CA ILE A 467 -17.08 16.17 -16.38
C ILE A 467 -15.71 16.52 -15.79
N LYS A 468 -15.34 15.94 -14.63
CA LYS A 468 -14.04 16.18 -14.00
C LYS A 468 -13.11 15.00 -14.15
N THR A 469 -11.84 15.30 -14.42
CA THR A 469 -10.74 14.34 -14.46
C THR A 469 -9.69 14.76 -13.43
N LEU A 470 -9.26 13.81 -12.61
CA LEU A 470 -8.24 14.02 -11.59
C LEU A 470 -7.24 12.88 -11.66
N TRP A 471 -6.04 13.16 -12.16
CA TRP A 471 -4.91 12.23 -12.03
C TRP A 471 -4.18 12.54 -10.73
N HIS A 472 -4.14 11.58 -9.81
CA HIS A 472 -3.43 11.79 -8.56
C HIS A 472 -1.91 11.78 -8.77
N PRO A 473 -1.14 12.73 -8.20
CA PRO A 473 0.29 12.86 -8.47
C PRO A 473 1.15 11.72 -7.91
N LYS A 474 0.73 11.11 -6.79
CA LYS A 474 1.51 10.04 -6.12
C LYS A 474 0.93 8.64 -6.28
N LEU A 475 -0.36 8.54 -6.59
CA LEU A 475 -1.04 7.27 -6.78
C LEU A 475 -1.29 7.24 -8.26
N ASN A 476 -0.71 6.29 -9.00
CA ASN A 476 -1.01 6.17 -10.42
C ASN A 476 -2.46 5.69 -10.61
N GLN A 477 -3.40 6.60 -10.39
CA GLN A 477 -4.85 6.41 -10.34
C GLN A 477 -5.49 7.65 -10.96
N LEU A 478 -6.47 7.39 -11.81
CA LEU A 478 -7.21 8.40 -12.51
C LEU A 478 -8.67 8.33 -12.09
N PHE A 479 -9.15 9.42 -11.52
CA PHE A 479 -10.54 9.54 -11.11
C PHE A 479 -11.29 10.40 -12.12
N VAL A 480 -12.43 9.87 -12.57
CA VAL A 480 -13.25 10.46 -13.60
C VAL A 480 -14.67 10.58 -13.06
N SER A 481 -15.20 11.80 -13.03
CA SER A 481 -16.57 12.06 -12.60
C SER A 481 -17.52 11.99 -13.80
N CYS A 482 -18.63 11.29 -13.61
CA CYS A 482 -19.60 11.04 -14.67
C CYS A 482 -20.93 11.79 -14.42
N GLY A 483 -21.64 12.08 -15.52
CA GLY A 483 -22.93 12.78 -15.49
C GLY A 483 -24.10 12.01 -14.86
N ASN A 484 -23.94 10.71 -14.66
CA ASN A 484 -24.92 9.79 -14.06
C ASN A 484 -24.71 9.58 -12.55
N GLY A 485 -23.84 10.37 -11.90
CA GLY A 485 -23.60 10.28 -10.45
C GLY A 485 -22.60 9.21 -10.03
N ILE A 486 -21.93 8.60 -11.00
CA ILE A 486 -20.87 7.61 -10.78
C ILE A 486 -19.51 8.31 -10.87
N ILE A 487 -18.58 7.89 -10.05
CA ILE A 487 -17.17 8.25 -10.15
C ILE A 487 -16.43 6.96 -10.50
N LYS A 488 -15.76 6.97 -11.66
CA LYS A 488 -14.91 5.87 -12.08
C LYS A 488 -13.48 6.14 -11.65
N CYS A 489 -12.87 5.17 -10.98
CA CYS A 489 -11.44 5.15 -10.69
C CYS A 489 -10.80 4.12 -11.61
N TYR A 490 -9.89 4.58 -12.45
CA TYR A 490 -9.01 3.71 -13.21
C TYR A 490 -7.68 3.60 -12.47
N TYR A 491 -7.21 2.37 -12.30
CA TYR A 491 -5.94 2.08 -11.66
C TYR A 491 -5.26 0.92 -12.37
N ASP A 492 -3.95 0.84 -12.20
CA ASP A 492 -3.17 -0.31 -12.65
C ASP A 492 -2.79 -1.22 -11.48
N GLU A 493 -2.89 -2.53 -11.64
CA GLU A 493 -2.61 -3.46 -10.54
C GLU A 493 -1.14 -3.46 -10.13
N GLN A 494 -0.23 -3.34 -11.10
CA GLN A 494 1.21 -3.41 -10.85
C GLN A 494 1.78 -2.06 -10.42
N ARG A 495 1.46 -0.98 -11.15
CA ARG A 495 2.04 0.35 -10.89
C ARG A 495 1.28 1.14 -9.82
N SER A 496 -0.02 0.90 -9.65
CA SER A 496 -0.80 1.68 -8.70
C SER A 496 -0.60 1.19 -7.27
N ILE A 497 -0.41 2.15 -6.38
CA ILE A 497 -0.17 1.92 -4.96
C ILE A 497 -1.36 2.47 -4.18
N ARG A 498 -1.78 1.77 -3.12
CA ARG A 498 -2.83 2.23 -2.16
C ARG A 498 -4.12 2.68 -2.87
N GLY A 499 -4.82 3.69 -2.32
CA GLY A 499 -6.06 4.24 -2.87
C GLY A 499 -7.12 3.16 -3.09
N ALA A 500 -7.74 3.15 -4.28
CA ALA A 500 -8.80 2.21 -4.62
C ALA A 500 -8.43 0.73 -4.44
N LYS A 501 -7.15 0.36 -4.61
CA LYS A 501 -6.64 -1.01 -4.43
C LYS A 501 -6.92 -1.56 -3.02
N LEU A 502 -6.93 -0.70 -2.00
CA LEU A 502 -7.21 -1.08 -0.62
C LEU A 502 -8.67 -1.52 -0.40
N CYS A 503 -9.60 -0.98 -1.19
CA CYS A 503 -11.01 -1.28 -1.05
C CYS A 503 -11.41 -2.54 -1.80
N VAL A 504 -10.79 -2.79 -2.96
CA VAL A 504 -11.11 -3.95 -3.82
C VAL A 504 -10.85 -5.28 -3.12
N VAL A 505 -9.76 -5.38 -2.34
CA VAL A 505 -9.40 -6.62 -1.63
C VAL A 505 -10.27 -6.86 -0.39
N LYS A 506 -10.95 -5.84 0.14
CA LYS A 506 -11.70 -5.97 1.39
C LYS A 506 -13.05 -6.63 1.17
N THR A 507 -13.30 -7.71 1.92
CA THR A 507 -14.61 -8.35 1.98
C THR A 507 -15.64 -7.40 2.60
N HIS A 508 -16.79 -7.23 1.95
CA HIS A 508 -17.90 -6.44 2.47
C HIS A 508 -18.37 -6.97 3.84
N ARG A 509 -18.28 -6.12 4.86
CA ARG A 509 -18.68 -6.50 6.23
C ARG A 509 -20.19 -6.31 6.37
N LYS A 510 -20.94 -7.41 6.39
CA LYS A 510 -22.39 -7.36 6.65
C LYS A 510 -22.65 -6.66 7.99
N ARG A 511 -23.36 -5.53 7.95
CA ARG A 511 -23.82 -4.84 9.16
C ARG A 511 -24.73 -5.78 9.93
N GLN A 512 -24.43 -5.99 11.21
CA GLN A 512 -25.29 -6.75 12.09
C GLN A 512 -26.61 -5.98 12.21
N GLN A 513 -27.70 -6.51 11.65
CA GLN A 513 -29.02 -5.96 11.87
C GLN A 513 -29.32 -6.06 13.38
N MET A 514 -29.67 -4.93 13.98
CA MET A 514 -30.18 -4.91 15.34
C MET A 514 -31.51 -5.67 15.31
N GLU A 515 -31.53 -6.90 15.81
CA GLU A 515 -32.77 -7.66 15.97
C GLU A 515 -33.69 -6.84 16.86
N LEU A 516 -34.77 -6.28 16.28
CA LEU A 516 -35.86 -5.72 17.07
C LEU A 516 -36.38 -6.84 17.97
N VAL A 517 -36.35 -6.62 19.27
CA VAL A 517 -36.93 -7.54 20.24
C VAL A 517 -38.43 -7.58 19.94
N GLY A 518 -38.88 -8.66 19.28
CA GLY A 518 -40.29 -8.87 19.01
C GLY A 518 -41.09 -8.85 20.30
N VAL A 519 -42.25 -8.19 20.29
CA VAL A 519 -43.17 -8.15 21.42
C VAL A 519 -43.51 -9.61 21.79
N SER A 520 -43.15 -10.03 23.00
CA SER A 520 -43.47 -11.38 23.47
C SER A 520 -44.98 -11.51 23.63
N GLN A 521 -45.63 -12.33 22.80
CA GLN A 521 -47.03 -12.69 23.04
C GLN A 521 -47.15 -13.47 24.37
N ILE A 522 -48.06 -13.02 25.23
CA ILE A 522 -48.37 -13.68 26.50
C ILE A 522 -49.28 -14.87 26.17
N ILE A 523 -48.77 -16.09 26.30
CA ILE A 523 -49.52 -17.32 26.05
C ILE A 523 -50.06 -17.85 27.38
N THR A 524 -51.30 -18.34 27.38
CA THR A 524 -51.92 -18.98 28.55
C THR A 524 -51.22 -20.31 28.89
N PRO A 525 -51.13 -20.71 30.17
CA PRO A 525 -50.33 -21.86 30.61
C PRO A 525 -50.72 -23.22 29.98
N HIS A 526 -51.97 -23.35 29.50
CA HIS A 526 -52.51 -24.59 28.89
C HIS A 526 -52.58 -24.58 27.36
N ALA A 527 -51.98 -23.60 26.67
CA ALA A 527 -52.00 -23.60 25.21
C ALA A 527 -51.26 -24.83 24.63
N LEU A 528 -51.88 -25.44 23.60
CA LEU A 528 -51.36 -26.61 22.91
C LEU A 528 -49.95 -26.33 22.33
N PRO A 529 -49.07 -27.35 22.24
CA PRO A 529 -47.71 -27.19 21.72
C PRO A 529 -47.64 -26.58 20.30
N LEU A 530 -48.66 -26.80 19.46
CA LEU A 530 -48.76 -26.20 18.13
C LEU A 530 -48.86 -24.66 18.15
N PHE A 531 -49.39 -24.07 19.23
CA PHE A 531 -49.49 -22.62 19.42
C PHE A 531 -48.33 -22.04 20.25
N ARG A 532 -47.44 -22.89 20.76
CA ARG A 532 -46.19 -22.45 21.39
C ARG A 532 -45.15 -22.24 20.29
N GLN A 533 -45.14 -21.05 19.69
CA GLN A 533 -44.04 -20.66 18.81
C GLN A 533 -42.72 -20.73 19.60
N GLU A 534 -41.66 -21.25 18.98
CA GLU A 534 -40.34 -21.25 19.59
C GLU A 534 -39.95 -19.80 19.93
N LYS A 535 -39.73 -19.52 21.22
CA LYS A 535 -39.33 -18.18 21.67
C LYS A 535 -38.08 -17.76 20.89
N THR A 536 -38.13 -16.61 20.24
CA THR A 536 -36.94 -15.91 19.74
C THR A 536 -36.00 -15.70 20.93
N ARG A 537 -34.95 -16.54 21.00
CA ARG A 537 -34.00 -16.50 22.12
C ARG A 537 -33.26 -15.18 22.07
N SER A 538 -33.06 -14.55 23.23
CA SER A 538 -32.26 -13.33 23.32
C SER A 538 -30.87 -13.55 22.70
N SER A 539 -30.37 -12.55 21.97
CA SER A 539 -29.04 -12.56 21.34
C SER A 539 -27.95 -13.05 22.31
N ARG A 540 -28.04 -12.68 23.59
CA ARG A 540 -27.15 -13.16 24.65
C ARG A 540 -27.17 -14.69 24.83
N LYS A 541 -28.34 -15.32 24.91
CA LYS A 541 -28.46 -16.80 25.03
C LYS A 541 -28.05 -17.51 23.75
N LYS A 542 -28.29 -16.91 22.58
CA LYS A 542 -27.82 -17.43 21.30
C LYS A 542 -26.29 -17.38 21.21
N MET A 543 -25.67 -16.28 21.64
CA MET A 543 -24.21 -16.14 21.73
C MET A 543 -23.59 -17.06 22.78
N GLU A 544 -24.24 -17.24 23.93
CA GLU A 544 -23.77 -18.15 24.97
C GLU A 544 -23.81 -19.61 24.50
N LYS A 545 -24.91 -20.02 23.84
CA LYS A 545 -24.99 -21.33 23.18
C LYS A 545 -23.97 -21.48 22.05
N ALA A 546 -23.74 -20.45 21.26
CA ALA A 546 -22.72 -20.47 20.21
C ALA A 546 -21.28 -20.53 20.76
N ARG A 547 -21.03 -19.98 21.96
CA ARG A 547 -19.77 -20.13 22.70
C ARG A 547 -19.58 -21.53 23.27
N LEU A 548 -20.66 -22.19 23.68
CA LEU A 548 -20.65 -23.58 24.16
C LEU A 548 -20.47 -24.60 23.02
N ASP A 549 -20.84 -24.23 21.79
CA ASP A 549 -20.71 -25.08 20.61
C ASP A 549 -19.24 -25.21 20.17
N PRO A 550 -18.65 -26.41 20.19
CA PRO A 550 -17.24 -26.67 19.86
C PRO A 550 -16.83 -26.13 18.48
N VAL A 551 -17.72 -26.32 17.51
CA VAL A 551 -17.46 -26.06 16.08
C VAL A 551 -17.62 -24.58 15.79
N LYS A 552 -18.65 -23.93 16.35
CA LYS A 552 -18.88 -22.49 16.18
C LYS A 552 -17.91 -21.62 16.96
N SER A 553 -17.50 -22.05 18.15
CA SER A 553 -16.54 -21.32 18.98
C SER A 553 -15.09 -21.50 18.51
N LYS A 554 -14.83 -22.42 17.57
CA LYS A 554 -13.48 -22.83 17.15
C LYS A 554 -12.59 -23.12 18.36
N ARG A 555 -13.14 -23.82 19.37
CA ARG A 555 -12.36 -24.17 20.56
C ARG A 555 -11.17 -25.04 20.11
N PRO A 556 -9.94 -24.77 20.57
CA PRO A 556 -8.82 -25.66 20.34
C PRO A 556 -9.15 -27.04 20.89
N ASP A 557 -8.73 -28.09 20.19
CA ASP A 557 -8.90 -29.45 20.68
C ASP A 557 -8.16 -29.64 22.02
N LEU A 558 -8.78 -30.37 22.93
CA LEU A 558 -8.16 -30.68 24.21
C LEU A 558 -6.91 -31.55 23.96
N PRO A 559 -5.84 -31.38 24.76
CA PRO A 559 -4.63 -32.15 24.58
C PRO A 559 -4.91 -33.65 24.71
N ILE A 560 -4.60 -34.40 23.65
CA ILE A 560 -4.74 -35.85 23.58
C ILE A 560 -3.66 -36.50 24.47
N THR A 561 -4.04 -37.54 25.21
CA THR A 561 -3.18 -38.20 26.22
C THR A 561 -2.13 -39.16 25.65
N SER A 562 -2.17 -39.41 24.34
CA SER A 562 -1.27 -40.32 23.63
C SER A 562 -0.33 -39.55 22.70
N GLY A 563 0.98 -39.70 22.91
CA GLY A 563 1.99 -38.79 22.37
C GLY A 563 2.34 -38.99 20.90
N GLN A 564 2.16 -37.93 20.12
CA GLN A 564 3.13 -37.44 19.14
C GLN A 564 2.80 -35.96 18.83
N GLY A 565 3.81 -35.09 18.66
CA GLY A 565 3.62 -33.64 18.48
C GLY A 565 4.16 -32.74 19.62
N GLY A 566 5.21 -33.17 20.32
CA GLY A 566 5.95 -32.30 21.24
C GLY A 566 5.66 -32.47 22.73
N ARG A 567 5.16 -33.63 23.18
CA ARG A 567 5.13 -33.99 24.60
C ARG A 567 5.56 -35.43 24.84
N VAL A 568 6.30 -35.63 25.95
CA VAL A 568 6.87 -36.90 26.38
C VAL A 568 5.76 -37.82 26.88
N ALA A 569 5.56 -38.95 26.23
CA ALA A 569 4.70 -40.01 26.74
C ALA A 569 5.38 -40.66 27.96
N SER A 570 4.60 -40.95 29.00
CA SER A 570 5.05 -41.78 30.13
C SER A 570 5.35 -43.19 29.59
N SER A 571 6.64 -43.47 29.38
CA SER A 571 7.24 -44.80 29.18
C SER A 571 6.43 -45.77 28.31
N GLY A 572 6.45 -45.57 26.99
CA GLY A 572 5.95 -46.56 26.02
C GLY A 572 6.94 -47.71 25.79
N GLY A 573 6.43 -48.94 25.67
CA GLY A 573 7.19 -50.19 25.55
C GLY A 573 7.94 -50.38 24.21
N THR A 574 8.94 -49.54 23.94
CA THR A 574 9.91 -49.72 22.84
C THR A 574 11.35 -49.76 23.37
N LEU A 575 12.32 -49.92 22.46
CA LEU A 575 13.78 -50.08 22.67
C LEU A 575 14.38 -49.19 23.78
N SER A 576 13.83 -48.00 24.00
CA SER A 576 14.20 -47.08 25.08
C SER A 576 14.00 -47.70 26.49
N SER A 577 12.93 -48.46 26.71
CA SER A 577 12.72 -49.22 27.96
C SER A 577 13.75 -50.34 28.15
N TYR A 578 14.15 -51.01 27.05
CA TYR A 578 15.18 -52.06 27.09
C TYR A 578 16.57 -51.47 27.41
N VAL A 579 16.91 -50.32 26.83
CA VAL A 579 18.15 -49.59 27.09
C VAL A 579 18.23 -49.10 28.53
N ILE A 580 17.15 -48.52 29.06
CA ILE A 580 17.10 -48.09 30.47
C ILE A 580 17.23 -49.29 31.42
N ARG A 581 16.58 -50.43 31.11
CA ARG A 581 16.69 -51.63 31.93
C ARG A 581 18.11 -52.22 31.88
N ASN A 582 18.76 -52.25 30.72
CA ASN A 582 20.08 -52.87 30.62
C ASN A 582 21.25 -51.96 31.04
N LEU A 583 21.18 -50.65 30.78
CA LEU A 583 22.21 -49.70 31.21
C LEU A 583 21.97 -49.12 32.61
N GLY A 584 20.72 -49.06 33.07
CA GLY A 584 20.38 -48.55 34.40
C GLY A 584 20.60 -49.56 35.53
N LEU A 585 20.78 -50.85 35.22
CA LEU A 585 21.03 -51.92 36.21
C LEU A 585 22.52 -52.11 36.54
N SER A 586 23.45 -51.62 35.73
CA SER A 586 24.84 -51.47 36.18
C SER A 586 24.89 -50.27 37.10
N LYS A 587 24.73 -50.48 38.42
CA LYS A 587 25.06 -49.46 39.42
C LYS A 587 26.45 -48.93 39.10
N ARG A 588 26.55 -47.70 38.59
CA ARG A 588 27.81 -46.96 38.56
C ARG A 588 28.15 -46.75 40.02
N VAL A 589 29.19 -47.44 40.49
CA VAL A 589 29.63 -47.43 41.90
C VAL A 589 29.99 -46.01 42.38
N ASP A 590 30.12 -45.07 41.43
CA ASP A 590 30.53 -43.68 41.64
C ASP A 590 29.37 -42.70 41.91
N ASP A 591 28.10 -43.08 41.65
CA ASP A 591 26.99 -42.11 41.72
C ASP A 591 26.41 -41.92 43.15
N ASP A 592 26.74 -42.80 44.12
CA ASP A 592 26.19 -42.78 45.49
C ASP A 592 27.25 -42.74 46.62
N GLN A 593 28.53 -42.46 46.35
CA GLN A 593 29.55 -42.32 47.42
C GLN A 593 29.69 -40.87 47.90
N ASP A 594 29.49 -40.65 49.19
CA ASP A 594 29.77 -39.37 49.83
C ASP A 594 31.25 -39.00 49.65
N PRO A 595 31.58 -37.76 49.22
CA PRO A 595 32.94 -37.38 48.85
C PRO A 595 33.93 -37.54 50.01
N ARG A 596 33.44 -37.47 51.26
CA ARG A 596 34.24 -37.69 52.46
C ARG A 596 34.69 -39.14 52.60
N GLU A 597 33.81 -40.11 52.34
CA GLU A 597 34.16 -41.54 52.41
C GLU A 597 35.13 -41.91 51.30
N ALA A 598 34.90 -41.38 50.10
CA ALA A 598 35.79 -41.57 48.96
C ALA A 598 37.21 -41.08 49.26
N ILE A 599 37.38 -39.90 49.86
CA ILE A 599 38.70 -39.35 50.23
C ILE A 599 39.33 -40.13 51.39
N LEU A 600 38.55 -40.48 52.43
CA LEU A 600 39.06 -41.24 53.58
C LEU A 600 39.59 -42.62 53.19
N LYS A 601 38.98 -43.27 52.19
CA LYS A 601 39.44 -44.56 51.67
C LYS A 601 40.89 -44.50 51.20
N TYR A 602 41.29 -43.39 50.56
CA TYR A 602 42.65 -43.21 50.03
C TYR A 602 43.63 -42.56 51.02
N ALA A 603 43.16 -42.11 52.20
CA ALA A 603 43.99 -41.39 53.16
C ALA A 603 45.10 -42.27 53.79
N LYS A 604 44.82 -43.56 54.03
CA LYS A 604 45.83 -44.51 54.55
C LYS A 604 46.91 -44.80 53.51
N ASP A 605 46.51 -45.08 52.29
CA ASP A 605 47.43 -45.34 51.17
C ASP A 605 48.34 -44.14 50.88
N ALA A 606 47.79 -42.92 50.96
CA ALA A 606 48.55 -41.69 50.78
C ALA A 606 49.58 -41.44 51.89
N ALA A 607 49.29 -41.87 53.13
CA ALA A 607 50.22 -41.75 54.26
C ALA A 607 51.35 -42.78 54.18
N GLU A 608 51.04 -44.01 53.77
CA GLU A 608 52.01 -45.11 53.68
C GLU A 608 52.94 -44.97 52.47
N ASN A 609 52.46 -44.47 51.32
CA ASN A 609 53.24 -44.32 50.09
C ASN A 609 53.17 -42.90 49.50
N PRO A 610 53.80 -41.89 50.15
CA PRO A 610 53.71 -40.51 49.70
C PRO A 610 54.72 -40.21 48.59
N TYR A 611 54.61 -40.89 47.44
CA TYR A 611 55.57 -40.72 46.34
C TYR A 611 55.29 -39.47 45.49
N TRP A 612 54.03 -39.02 45.40
CA TRP A 612 53.64 -37.91 44.52
C TRP A 612 53.80 -36.50 45.14
N ILE A 613 53.69 -36.35 46.47
CA ILE A 613 53.59 -35.02 47.13
C ILE A 613 54.68 -34.78 48.18
N ALA A 614 55.10 -35.79 48.96
CA ALA A 614 56.05 -35.59 50.06
C ALA A 614 57.50 -35.21 49.66
N PRO A 615 58.05 -35.59 48.49
CA PRO A 615 59.40 -35.14 48.10
C PRO A 615 59.48 -33.63 47.89
N ALA A 616 58.41 -33.02 47.35
CA ALA A 616 58.36 -31.59 47.04
C ALA A 616 58.13 -30.71 48.29
N TYR A 617 57.40 -31.21 49.29
CA TYR A 617 57.08 -30.44 50.50
C TYR A 617 58.01 -30.71 51.68
N LYS A 618 58.88 -31.73 51.64
CA LYS A 618 59.86 -32.00 52.69
C LYS A 618 60.81 -30.82 52.98
N GLN A 619 61.12 -30.00 51.98
CA GLN A 619 62.02 -28.85 52.13
C GLN A 619 61.31 -27.54 52.50
N THR A 620 60.01 -27.41 52.19
CA THR A 620 59.25 -26.17 52.29
C THR A 620 58.15 -26.21 53.34
N GLN A 621 57.97 -27.32 54.06
CA GLN A 621 56.94 -27.43 55.10
C GLN A 621 57.33 -26.59 56.33
N PRO A 622 56.59 -25.52 56.66
CA PRO A 622 56.91 -24.68 57.81
C PRO A 622 56.65 -25.44 59.12
N LYS A 623 57.54 -25.28 60.10
CA LYS A 623 57.33 -25.80 61.46
C LYS A 623 56.20 -25.00 62.11
N ALA A 624 55.07 -25.66 62.34
CA ALA A 624 53.93 -25.07 63.01
C ALA A 624 54.27 -24.78 64.48
N ILE A 625 54.38 -23.49 64.83
CA ILE A 625 54.43 -23.01 66.22
C ILE A 625 53.00 -22.63 66.59
N PHE A 626 52.18 -23.61 66.96
CA PHE A 626 50.89 -23.31 67.57
C PHE A 626 51.10 -23.05 69.06
N SER A 627 50.67 -21.87 69.50
CA SER A 627 50.58 -21.47 70.91
C SER A 627 49.84 -22.53 71.71
N GLU A 628 50.47 -23.01 72.78
CA GLU A 628 49.85 -23.88 73.76
C GLU A 628 48.61 -23.21 74.38
N LYS A 629 47.50 -23.94 74.33
CA LYS A 629 46.39 -23.90 75.30
C LYS A 629 45.70 -22.55 75.54
N LEU A 630 44.47 -22.44 75.04
CA LEU A 630 43.39 -21.95 75.89
C LEU A 630 42.36 -23.08 76.06
N PRO A 631 42.14 -23.53 77.31
CA PRO A 631 41.21 -24.61 77.63
C PRO A 631 39.75 -24.13 77.62
N ALA A 632 38.91 -25.11 77.33
CA ALA A 632 37.46 -25.21 77.45
C ALA A 632 36.76 -24.16 78.32
N ASP A 633 35.64 -23.64 77.80
CA ASP A 633 34.48 -23.47 78.67
C ASP A 633 33.23 -24.08 78.04
N GLU A 634 32.51 -24.78 78.90
CA GLU A 634 31.49 -25.77 78.62
C GLU A 634 30.15 -25.08 78.35
N THR A 635 29.48 -25.42 77.24
CA THR A 635 28.01 -25.48 77.16
C THR A 635 27.61 -26.09 75.81
N ALA A 636 27.85 -27.39 75.66
CA ALA A 636 27.07 -28.20 74.73
C ALA A 636 25.77 -28.63 75.43
N PRO A 637 24.65 -28.71 74.70
CA PRO A 637 24.15 -30.06 74.50
C PRO A 637 23.48 -30.38 73.15
N ALA A 638 23.76 -31.63 72.76
CA ALA A 638 22.88 -32.62 72.15
C ALA A 638 22.40 -32.44 70.70
N SER A 639 23.19 -33.05 69.81
CA SER A 639 22.77 -33.68 68.56
C SER A 639 21.42 -34.42 68.65
N LYS A 640 20.44 -34.01 67.83
CA LYS A 640 19.25 -34.82 67.54
C LYS A 640 19.46 -35.61 66.24
N LYS A 641 19.35 -36.93 66.40
CA LYS A 641 19.38 -37.97 65.35
C LYS A 641 18.30 -37.73 64.28
N PRO A 642 18.55 -38.17 63.03
CA PRO A 642 17.55 -38.16 61.97
C PRO A 642 16.44 -39.19 62.25
N LYS A 643 15.18 -38.80 62.00
CA LYS A 643 14.02 -39.70 62.08
C LYS A 643 13.93 -40.53 60.79
N THR A 644 13.77 -41.82 61.01
CA THR A 644 13.47 -42.90 60.07
C THR A 644 12.12 -42.73 59.37
N GLU A 645 12.08 -43.14 58.11
CA GLU A 645 10.89 -43.39 57.29
C GLU A 645 9.99 -44.47 57.91
N THR A 646 8.68 -44.34 57.74
CA THR A 646 7.74 -45.47 57.73
C THR A 646 6.62 -45.17 56.75
N ASP A 647 6.46 -46.12 55.82
CA ASP A 647 5.40 -46.28 54.83
C ASP A 647 3.99 -46.50 55.43
N ASP A 648 3.02 -46.49 54.50
CA ASP A 648 1.71 -47.17 54.49
C ASP A 648 0.46 -46.42 55.00
N LYS A 649 -0.29 -45.81 54.07
CA LYS A 649 -1.54 -46.36 53.50
C LYS A 649 -2.24 -45.42 52.52
#